data_AF-A0A971UZY3-F1
#
_entry.id   AF-A0A971UZY3-F1
#
_cell.length_a   1.000
_cell.length_b   1.000
_cell.length_c   1.000
_cell.angle_alpha   90.00
_cell.angle_beta   90.00
_cell.angle_gamma   90.00
#
_symmetry.space_group_name_H-M   'P 1'
#
loop_
_entity.id
_entity.type
_entity.pdbx_description
1 polymer ?
#
loop_
_entity_poly.entity_id
_entity_poly.type
_entity_poly.pdbx_seq_one_letter_code
_entity_poly.pdbx_strand_id
1 'polypeptide(L)'
;MNGISGFTSQMRMTGLSGFDTETIVTELMKAERIPLDTLKQKRTLLEWKQEAYREISSALIGFKSKFFDIINRATYILSQNAVKAMSAVSSNSSYVTATATSEADIGEHSIRVVQLAAAGSLRNSSGISKGITGSIVAAEGESLSDKLASLEGKKIFIELDGVSKQITLGGTTAEDFKKELIEALDEAFGKVKIGDEEISKFDVSINETENGFDFTINTNAGSGATRIRVYGPPGPTEELAGLNDLGLIEGESNRLSLNTPLLNLKEAFNVPLEFDAEGNAEFTINGETIRIKSTDTLKQVFDKINNNEKTKAKISYDEITDRITLTSTVTGAGNTITVEDVTGNFLTALNLDESINGHDAIVTIDGETIVRSTNNFNINGVTYNLHKAHEAESKGDTITVSRDTESVINNIKSFIEEYNKLIDSINGKISEKYDRNYLPLTDAQKDAMKEKDIEKWEDKAKTGLLRNDSILQDLVLSMRTALYEKVEGVGITLKDIGIESKSYSDKGKLYLDEDKLKNALLTMPDEVAKLLNGVSAENPSYSRTATAEQRADRYKKSGVLQRLSDIIEDHVSTFRDKDGRKGILLEKAGIEGDLSNTKNLLSEQLGDYDKRISDMIYKLTRKEESYYKKFSELETILARMNQQSMWLTSMFNNGS
;
A
#
# COMPACT_ATOMS: atom_id res chain seq x y z
N MET A 1 -43.24 -25.42 -40.77
CA MET A 1 -44.59 -25.92 -41.15
C MET A 1 -45.47 -25.86 -39.93
N ASN A 2 -46.75 -25.51 -40.13
CA ASN A 2 -47.86 -25.35 -39.18
C ASN A 2 -47.76 -24.09 -38.29
N GLY A 3 -48.64 -23.10 -38.33
CA GLY A 3 -49.91 -22.96 -39.05
C GLY A 3 -50.42 -21.53 -38.86
N ILE A 4 -51.10 -21.04 -39.90
CA ILE A 4 -51.88 -19.81 -39.94
C ILE A 4 -53.03 -19.94 -38.93
N SER A 5 -53.12 -19.05 -37.94
CA SER A 5 -54.33 -18.75 -37.14
C SER A 5 -53.98 -17.67 -36.11
N GLY A 6 -54.62 -16.50 -36.02
CA GLY A 6 -55.82 -16.05 -36.67
C GLY A 6 -55.83 -14.53 -36.80
N PHE A 7 -56.27 -14.09 -37.98
CA PHE A 7 -56.99 -12.85 -38.12
C PHE A 7 -58.21 -12.91 -37.20
N THR A 8 -58.25 -12.09 -36.16
CA THR A 8 -59.50 -11.54 -35.67
C THR A 8 -59.39 -10.03 -35.69
N SER A 9 -59.61 -9.49 -36.90
CA SER A 9 -60.22 -8.18 -37.02
C SER A 9 -61.57 -8.27 -36.32
N GLN A 10 -61.61 -7.86 -35.06
CA GLN A 10 -62.79 -7.22 -34.51
C GLN A 10 -62.48 -5.74 -34.44
N MET A 11 -62.56 -5.07 -35.59
CA MET A 11 -62.99 -3.67 -35.62
C MET A 11 -64.38 -3.65 -34.98
N ARG A 12 -64.42 -3.45 -33.66
CA ARG A 12 -65.63 -3.01 -32.98
C ARG A 12 -65.86 -1.55 -33.37
N MET A 13 -66.67 -1.40 -34.42
CA MET A 13 -67.40 -0.16 -34.70
C MET A 13 -68.25 0.18 -33.48
N THR A 14 -67.87 1.24 -32.76
CA THR A 14 -68.78 1.97 -31.87
C THR A 14 -68.61 3.47 -32.09
N GLY A 15 -69.62 4.06 -32.76
CA GLY A 15 -70.12 5.43 -32.60
C GLY A 15 -69.14 6.61 -32.48
N LEU A 16 -69.16 7.46 -33.52
CA LEU A 16 -68.81 8.90 -33.51
C LEU A 16 -67.34 9.25 -33.19
N SER A 17 -66.54 9.35 -34.25
CA SER A 17 -65.21 9.99 -34.30
C SER A 17 -64.15 9.45 -33.33
N GLY A 18 -63.65 8.25 -33.60
CA GLY A 18 -62.49 7.66 -32.94
C GLY A 18 -61.78 6.69 -33.87
N PHE A 19 -61.11 7.20 -34.90
CA PHE A 19 -60.11 6.39 -35.58
C PHE A 19 -59.02 6.09 -34.56
N ASP A 20 -58.60 4.84 -34.42
CA ASP A 20 -57.40 4.49 -33.63
C ASP A 20 -56.16 4.93 -34.42
N THR A 21 -55.99 6.25 -34.51
CA THR A 21 -54.93 6.93 -35.24
C THR A 21 -53.58 6.57 -34.66
N GLU A 22 -53.50 6.40 -33.34
CA GLU A 22 -52.29 5.99 -32.63
C GLU A 22 -51.83 4.59 -33.06
N THR A 23 -52.73 3.59 -33.06
CA THR A 23 -52.38 2.24 -33.54
C THR A 23 -52.03 2.25 -35.02
N ILE A 24 -52.78 2.95 -35.88
CA ILE A 24 -52.52 2.96 -37.33
C ILE A 24 -51.20 3.66 -37.66
N VAL A 25 -50.92 4.82 -37.05
CA VAL A 25 -49.63 5.51 -37.22
C VAL A 25 -48.50 4.63 -36.71
N THR A 26 -48.69 3.95 -35.57
CA THR A 26 -47.70 2.99 -35.05
C THR A 26 -47.44 1.85 -36.03
N GLU A 27 -48.47 1.22 -36.60
CA GLU A 27 -48.34 0.16 -37.61
C GLU A 27 -47.66 0.66 -38.89
N LEU A 28 -47.98 1.88 -39.36
CA LEU A 28 -47.31 2.49 -40.51
C LEU A 28 -45.82 2.76 -40.22
N MET A 29 -45.51 3.19 -38.99
CA MET A 29 -44.15 3.46 -38.56
C MET A 29 -43.33 2.19 -38.34
N LYS A 30 -43.93 1.01 -38.11
CA LYS A 30 -43.19 -0.26 -37.95
C LYS A 30 -42.32 -0.59 -39.16
N ALA A 31 -42.87 -0.49 -40.37
CA ALA A 31 -42.10 -0.75 -41.60
C ALA A 31 -41.00 0.31 -41.81
N GLU A 32 -41.28 1.55 -41.42
CA GLU A 32 -40.35 2.67 -41.54
C GLU A 32 -39.20 2.61 -40.52
N ARG A 33 -39.38 1.92 -39.38
CA ARG A 33 -38.35 1.72 -38.34
C ARG A 33 -37.32 0.65 -38.69
N ILE A 34 -37.56 -0.23 -39.66
CA ILE A 34 -36.63 -1.32 -40.05
C ILE A 34 -35.19 -0.81 -40.33
N PRO A 35 -34.96 0.29 -41.06
CA PRO A 35 -33.62 0.83 -41.29
C PRO A 35 -32.95 1.35 -40.01
N LEU A 36 -33.73 1.92 -39.08
CA LEU A 36 -33.23 2.37 -37.78
C LEU A 36 -32.78 1.17 -36.94
N ASP A 37 -33.60 0.13 -36.86
CA ASP A 37 -33.28 -1.10 -36.13
C ASP A 37 -32.02 -1.75 -36.69
N THR A 38 -31.89 -1.79 -38.02
CA THR A 38 -30.67 -2.30 -38.68
C THR A 38 -29.43 -1.49 -38.31
N LEU A 39 -29.54 -0.15 -38.18
CA LEU A 39 -28.43 0.71 -37.75
C LEU A 39 -28.07 0.45 -36.28
N LYS A 40 -29.07 0.36 -35.40
CA LYS A 40 -28.87 0.03 -33.97
C LYS A 40 -28.17 -1.32 -33.82
N GLN A 41 -28.63 -2.36 -34.52
CA GLN A 41 -28.00 -3.68 -34.51
C GLN A 41 -26.55 -3.63 -34.96
N LYS A 42 -26.24 -2.91 -36.05
CA LYS A 42 -24.85 -2.76 -36.53
C LYS A 42 -23.97 -2.03 -35.53
N ARG A 43 -24.49 -1.00 -34.87
CA ARG A 43 -23.80 -0.28 -33.79
C ARG A 43 -23.48 -1.22 -32.63
N THR A 44 -24.47 -1.96 -32.13
CA THR A 44 -24.29 -2.91 -31.03
C THR A 44 -23.29 -4.02 -31.38
N LEU A 45 -23.32 -4.52 -32.62
CA LEU A 45 -22.32 -5.50 -33.08
C LEU A 45 -20.89 -4.94 -33.05
N LEU A 46 -20.73 -3.67 -33.42
CA LEU A 46 -19.44 -2.98 -33.41
C LEU A 46 -18.94 -2.73 -31.99
N GLU A 47 -19.85 -2.38 -31.07
CA GLU A 47 -19.59 -2.21 -29.64
C GLU A 47 -19.10 -3.53 -29.01
N TRP A 48 -19.80 -4.64 -29.26
CA TRP A 48 -19.34 -5.97 -28.81
C TRP A 48 -18.02 -6.38 -29.44
N LYS A 49 -17.76 -5.99 -30.68
CA LYS A 49 -16.44 -6.20 -31.31
C LYS A 49 -15.35 -5.41 -30.59
N GLN A 50 -15.63 -4.17 -30.18
CA GLN A 50 -14.70 -3.35 -29.40
C GLN A 50 -14.43 -3.96 -28.02
N GLU A 51 -15.48 -4.42 -27.33
CA GLU A 51 -15.36 -5.14 -26.05
C GLU A 51 -14.47 -6.38 -26.20
N ALA A 52 -14.68 -7.19 -27.24
CA ALA A 52 -13.87 -8.38 -27.48
C ALA A 52 -12.38 -8.07 -27.73
N TYR A 53 -12.04 -6.95 -28.40
CA TYR A 53 -10.66 -6.50 -28.51
C TYR A 53 -10.09 -6.01 -27.17
N ARG A 54 -10.90 -5.33 -26.35
CA ARG A 54 -10.50 -4.86 -25.02
C ARG A 54 -10.21 -6.03 -24.09
N GLU A 55 -11.01 -7.09 -24.13
CA GLU A 55 -10.74 -8.33 -23.38
C GLU A 55 -9.33 -8.88 -23.69
N ILE A 56 -8.97 -8.96 -24.98
CA ILE A 56 -7.64 -9.43 -25.40
C ILE A 56 -6.54 -8.45 -24.97
N SER A 57 -6.77 -7.15 -25.11
CA SER A 57 -5.81 -6.12 -24.71
C SER A 57 -5.54 -6.19 -23.21
N SER A 58 -6.58 -6.34 -22.39
CA SER A 58 -6.48 -6.53 -20.94
C SER A 58 -5.75 -7.82 -20.59
N ALA A 59 -6.01 -8.93 -21.30
CA ALA A 59 -5.30 -10.19 -21.07
C ALA A 59 -3.79 -10.05 -21.36
N LEU A 60 -3.42 -9.37 -22.45
CA LEU A 60 -2.03 -9.08 -22.81
C LEU A 60 -1.35 -8.18 -21.77
N ILE A 61 -2.03 -7.12 -21.31
CA ILE A 61 -1.51 -6.21 -20.28
C ILE A 61 -1.34 -6.95 -18.96
N GLY A 62 -2.30 -7.79 -18.56
CA GLY A 62 -2.21 -8.61 -17.36
C GLY A 62 -1.03 -9.58 -17.42
N PHE A 63 -0.85 -10.26 -18.56
CA PHE A 63 0.30 -11.14 -18.79
C PHE A 63 1.63 -10.38 -18.71
N LYS A 64 1.72 -9.23 -19.40
CA LYS A 64 2.89 -8.35 -19.36
C LYS A 64 3.17 -7.88 -17.93
N SER A 65 2.17 -7.38 -17.22
CA SER A 65 2.33 -6.89 -15.85
C SER A 65 2.86 -8.00 -14.95
N LYS A 66 2.32 -9.21 -15.05
CA LYS A 66 2.74 -10.35 -14.23
C LYS A 66 4.20 -10.76 -14.46
N PHE A 67 4.64 -10.89 -15.71
CA PHE A 67 5.94 -11.51 -16.00
C PHE A 67 7.03 -10.54 -16.48
N PHE A 68 6.66 -9.41 -17.07
CA PHE A 68 7.59 -8.47 -17.71
C PHE A 68 7.68 -7.12 -17.00
N ASP A 69 6.96 -6.92 -15.91
CA ASP A 69 7.09 -5.73 -15.06
C ASP A 69 8.07 -5.96 -13.91
N ILE A 70 9.10 -5.11 -13.82
CA ILE A 70 10.12 -5.16 -12.78
C ILE A 70 9.55 -4.93 -11.36
N ILE A 71 8.37 -4.32 -11.26
CA ILE A 71 7.67 -4.13 -9.99
C ILE A 71 7.28 -5.49 -9.38
N ASN A 72 6.91 -6.47 -10.21
CA ASN A 72 6.52 -7.81 -9.79
C ASN A 72 7.73 -8.74 -9.64
N ARG A 73 8.65 -8.40 -8.73
CA ARG A 73 9.95 -9.08 -8.57
C ARG A 73 9.89 -10.60 -8.44
N ALA A 74 8.83 -11.13 -7.84
CA ALA A 74 8.65 -12.58 -7.65
C ALA A 74 8.44 -13.34 -8.98
N THR A 75 7.80 -12.70 -9.95
CA THR A 75 7.44 -13.31 -11.25
C THR A 75 8.14 -12.64 -12.43
N TYR A 76 8.96 -11.62 -12.19
CA TYR A 76 9.67 -10.88 -13.22
C TYR A 76 10.71 -11.75 -13.93
N ILE A 77 10.32 -12.27 -15.10
CA ILE A 77 11.04 -13.31 -15.80
C ILE A 77 12.23 -12.78 -16.60
N LEU A 78 12.33 -11.47 -16.85
CA LEU A 78 13.45 -10.88 -17.61
C LEU A 78 14.68 -10.59 -16.76
N SER A 79 14.63 -10.83 -15.44
CA SER A 79 15.79 -10.68 -14.58
C SER A 79 16.84 -11.77 -14.85
N GLN A 80 18.11 -11.48 -14.57
CA GLN A 80 19.16 -12.51 -14.65
C GLN A 80 18.90 -13.64 -13.63
N ASN A 81 18.41 -13.30 -12.44
CA ASN A 81 18.06 -14.25 -11.39
C ASN A 81 16.88 -15.17 -11.79
N ALA A 82 16.03 -14.79 -12.73
CA ALA A 82 14.95 -15.66 -13.20
C ALA A 82 15.46 -16.91 -13.93
N VAL A 83 16.72 -16.93 -14.38
CA VAL A 83 17.33 -18.06 -15.11
C VAL A 83 18.60 -18.57 -14.44
N LYS A 84 19.37 -17.68 -13.80
CA LYS A 84 20.59 -18.02 -13.04
C LYS A 84 20.37 -17.87 -11.52
N ALA A 85 19.23 -18.36 -11.03
CA ALA A 85 18.93 -18.32 -9.60
C ALA A 85 19.96 -19.13 -8.82
N MET A 86 20.43 -18.56 -7.72
CA MET A 86 21.32 -19.20 -6.77
C MET A 86 20.62 -19.32 -5.43
N SER A 87 20.86 -20.42 -4.73
CA SER A 87 20.40 -20.67 -3.38
C SER A 87 21.59 -20.65 -2.44
N ALA A 88 21.41 -20.09 -1.25
CA ALA A 88 22.34 -20.17 -0.14
C ALA A 88 21.59 -20.71 1.07
N VAL A 89 21.91 -21.93 1.49
CA VAL A 89 21.22 -22.61 2.60
C VAL A 89 22.17 -22.69 3.78
N SER A 90 21.74 -22.16 4.92
CA SER A 90 22.46 -22.29 6.19
C SER A 90 22.16 -23.63 6.84
N SER A 91 23.18 -24.29 7.39
CA SER A 91 23.01 -25.45 8.28
C SER A 91 22.23 -25.11 9.56
N ASN A 92 22.25 -23.84 9.97
CA ASN A 92 21.50 -23.36 11.13
C ASN A 92 21.04 -21.89 10.97
N SER A 93 19.78 -21.73 10.55
CA SER A 93 19.18 -20.41 10.34
C SER A 93 18.98 -19.59 11.61
N SER A 94 19.11 -20.18 12.81
CA SER A 94 18.98 -19.44 14.08
C SER A 94 20.17 -18.53 14.36
N TYR A 95 21.34 -18.82 13.77
CA TYR A 95 22.56 -18.02 13.94
C TYR A 95 22.80 -17.13 12.72
N VAL A 96 22.63 -17.67 11.51
CA VAL A 96 22.85 -16.94 10.27
C VAL A 96 21.96 -17.44 9.15
N THR A 97 21.39 -16.52 8.37
CA THR A 97 20.76 -16.82 7.09
C THR A 97 21.56 -16.18 5.96
N ALA A 98 21.46 -16.75 4.76
CA ALA A 98 22.18 -16.27 3.60
C ALA A 98 21.27 -16.25 2.37
N THR A 99 21.58 -15.36 1.42
CA THR A 99 21.05 -15.38 0.06
C THR A 99 22.21 -15.21 -0.92
N ALA A 100 22.12 -15.83 -2.11
CA ALA A 100 23.16 -15.77 -3.13
C ALA A 100 22.66 -15.05 -4.38
N THR A 101 23.53 -14.23 -4.99
CA THR A 101 23.34 -13.68 -6.32
C THR A 101 23.90 -14.63 -7.38
N SER A 102 23.60 -14.37 -8.65
CA SER A 102 24.15 -15.12 -9.80
C SER A 102 25.67 -15.06 -9.94
N GLU A 103 26.35 -14.18 -9.18
CA GLU A 103 27.80 -14.01 -9.14
C GLU A 103 28.45 -14.80 -7.99
N ALA A 104 27.66 -15.43 -7.12
CA ALA A 104 28.18 -16.20 -6.01
C ALA A 104 28.86 -17.49 -6.48
N ASP A 105 30.01 -17.80 -5.88
CA ASP A 105 30.72 -19.05 -6.14
C ASP A 105 29.93 -20.24 -5.54
N ILE A 106 29.84 -21.33 -6.31
CA ILE A 106 29.16 -22.56 -5.88
C ILE A 106 30.09 -23.32 -4.94
N GLY A 107 29.57 -23.73 -3.79
CA GLY A 107 30.34 -24.50 -2.82
C GLY A 107 29.77 -24.45 -1.41
N GLU A 108 30.48 -25.08 -0.49
CA GLU A 108 30.23 -24.96 0.94
C GLU A 108 31.18 -23.91 1.51
N HIS A 109 30.61 -22.95 2.24
CA HIS A 109 31.35 -21.91 2.95
C HIS A 109 31.16 -22.10 4.45
N SER A 110 32.26 -22.17 5.19
CA SER A 110 32.20 -22.22 6.65
C SER A 110 31.96 -20.81 7.19
N ILE A 111 31.09 -20.67 8.18
CA ILE A 111 30.79 -19.39 8.82
C ILE A 111 30.68 -19.54 10.35
N ARG A 112 31.38 -18.67 11.09
CA ARG A 112 31.24 -18.59 12.54
C ARG A 112 31.04 -17.16 12.96
N VAL A 113 29.84 -16.85 13.47
CA VAL A 113 29.53 -15.55 14.06
C VAL A 113 30.14 -15.46 15.44
N VAL A 114 31.12 -14.57 15.64
CA VAL A 114 31.80 -14.36 16.93
C VAL A 114 31.09 -13.31 17.75
N GLN A 115 30.68 -12.23 17.09
CA GLN A 115 30.03 -11.08 17.72
C GLN A 115 29.08 -10.44 16.70
N LEU A 116 27.91 -9.99 17.17
CA LEU A 116 26.99 -9.19 16.36
C LEU A 116 27.39 -7.71 16.42
N ALA A 117 27.07 -6.94 15.39
CA ALA A 117 27.14 -5.49 15.47
C ALA A 117 26.05 -4.97 16.42
N ALA A 118 26.40 -4.03 17.29
CA ALA A 118 25.47 -3.34 18.18
C ALA A 118 25.54 -1.83 17.97
N ALA A 119 24.42 -1.15 18.21
CA ALA A 119 24.33 0.30 18.14
C ALA A 119 24.82 0.94 19.44
N GLY A 120 25.38 2.15 19.32
CA GLY A 120 25.69 2.97 20.49
C GLY A 120 24.44 3.63 21.07
N SER A 121 24.52 4.06 22.32
CA SER A 121 23.47 4.83 22.98
C SER A 121 24.02 5.84 23.99
N LEU A 122 23.32 6.93 24.18
CA LEU A 122 23.51 7.87 25.30
C LEU A 122 22.31 7.77 26.24
N ARG A 123 22.53 7.74 27.55
CA ARG A 123 21.46 7.73 28.56
C ARG A 123 21.87 8.49 29.80
N ASN A 124 20.91 8.86 30.63
CA ASN A 124 21.19 9.38 31.95
C ASN A 124 21.56 8.26 32.94
N SER A 125 22.64 8.49 33.69
CA SER A 125 23.20 7.55 34.66
C SER A 125 22.32 7.38 35.91
N SER A 126 21.67 8.45 36.36
CA SER A 126 20.72 8.51 37.50
C SER A 126 19.33 8.93 37.04
N GLY A 127 18.29 8.77 37.87
CA GLY A 127 16.91 9.19 37.53
C GLY A 127 16.86 10.65 37.07
N ILE A 128 16.16 10.92 35.96
CA ILE A 128 16.15 12.23 35.29
C ILE A 128 15.29 13.28 36.01
N SER A 129 14.29 12.83 36.74
CA SER A 129 13.34 13.69 37.44
C SER A 129 13.82 14.04 38.85
N LYS A 130 13.49 15.25 39.28
CA LYS A 130 13.62 15.64 40.68
C LYS A 130 12.56 14.91 41.52
N GLY A 131 12.86 14.72 42.80
CA GLY A 131 11.81 14.41 43.77
C GLY A 131 10.83 15.57 43.92
N ILE A 132 9.71 15.32 44.58
CA ILE A 132 8.68 16.34 44.81
C ILE A 132 9.23 17.34 45.83
N THR A 133 9.29 18.62 45.47
CA THR A 133 9.92 19.65 46.32
C THR A 133 8.89 20.55 46.99
N GLY A 134 9.08 20.82 48.28
CA GLY A 134 8.32 21.82 49.02
C GLY A 134 9.23 22.73 49.85
N SER A 135 8.68 23.85 50.31
CA SER A 135 9.40 24.85 51.10
C SER A 135 8.51 25.38 52.20
N ILE A 136 9.03 25.37 53.44
CA ILE A 136 8.37 25.94 54.60
C ILE A 136 9.23 27.10 55.09
N VAL A 137 8.66 28.31 55.07
CA VAL A 137 9.33 29.54 55.50
C VAL A 137 8.45 30.26 56.52
N ALA A 138 9.04 30.68 57.64
CA ALA A 138 8.37 31.49 58.64
C ALA A 138 8.23 32.95 58.15
N ALA A 139 7.09 33.59 58.43
CA ALA A 139 6.91 34.99 58.07
C ALA A 139 7.80 35.93 58.91
N GLU A 140 7.99 37.16 58.44
CA GLU A 140 8.76 38.17 59.18
C GLU A 140 8.13 38.43 60.56
N GLY A 141 8.87 38.09 61.63
CA GLY A 141 8.41 38.20 63.02
C GLY A 141 7.69 36.97 63.59
N GLU A 142 7.56 35.89 62.82
CA GLU A 142 7.05 34.57 63.24
C GLU A 142 8.22 33.61 63.50
N SER A 143 8.10 32.71 64.49
CA SER A 143 9.08 31.63 64.67
C SER A 143 8.77 30.43 63.75
N LEU A 144 9.79 29.69 63.31
CA LEU A 144 9.59 28.46 62.54
C LEU A 144 8.71 27.44 63.29
N SER A 145 8.83 27.38 64.62
CA SER A 145 7.97 26.55 65.47
C SER A 145 6.49 26.97 65.41
N ASP A 146 6.19 28.28 65.34
CA ASP A 146 4.80 28.75 65.20
C ASP A 146 4.24 28.38 63.81
N LYS A 147 5.06 28.51 62.77
CA LYS A 147 4.68 28.12 61.41
C LYS A 147 4.42 26.62 61.32
N LEU A 148 5.27 25.77 61.91
CA LEU A 148 5.10 24.32 61.97
C LEU A 148 3.89 23.91 62.83
N ALA A 149 3.64 24.59 63.96
CA ALA A 149 2.45 24.37 64.76
C ALA A 149 1.15 24.69 63.98
N SER A 150 1.20 25.65 63.04
CA SER A 150 0.08 25.93 62.14
C SER A 150 -0.18 24.84 61.09
N LEU A 151 0.80 23.96 60.85
CA LEU A 151 0.69 22.80 59.95
C LEU A 151 0.20 21.55 60.66
N GLU A 152 0.32 21.47 61.98
CA GLU A 152 -0.05 20.31 62.77
C GLU A 152 -1.51 19.90 62.52
N GLY A 153 -1.72 18.62 62.20
CA GLY A 153 -3.04 18.06 61.94
C GLY A 153 -3.63 18.37 60.55
N LYS A 154 -2.99 19.25 59.76
CA LYS A 154 -3.34 19.43 58.34
C LYS A 154 -3.01 18.17 57.55
N LYS A 155 -3.66 18.02 56.39
CA LYS A 155 -3.63 16.79 55.61
C LYS A 155 -3.22 17.05 54.16
N ILE A 156 -2.46 16.13 53.61
CA ILE A 156 -2.16 16.04 52.18
C ILE A 156 -2.51 14.64 51.67
N PHE A 157 -2.73 14.48 50.37
CA PHE A 157 -2.83 13.16 49.75
C PHE A 157 -1.53 12.83 49.02
N ILE A 158 -1.03 11.63 49.28
CA ILE A 158 0.08 11.04 48.55
C ILE A 158 -0.45 9.86 47.77
N GLU A 159 -0.14 9.80 46.48
CA GLU A 159 -0.33 8.60 45.66
C GLU A 159 1.02 7.91 45.48
N LEU A 160 1.13 6.66 45.92
CA LEU A 160 2.27 5.79 45.67
C LEU A 160 1.85 4.68 44.71
N ASP A 161 2.48 4.61 43.54
CA ASP A 161 2.25 3.59 42.51
C ASP A 161 0.76 3.35 42.19
N GLY A 162 -0.03 4.43 42.19
CA GLY A 162 -1.48 4.43 41.90
C GLY A 162 -2.40 4.23 43.10
N VAL A 163 -1.87 4.06 44.31
CA VAL A 163 -2.66 3.99 45.55
C VAL A 163 -2.57 5.32 46.28
N SER A 164 -3.70 5.99 46.47
CA SER A 164 -3.77 7.27 47.20
C SER A 164 -4.11 7.07 48.68
N LYS A 165 -3.38 7.74 49.56
CA LYS A 165 -3.58 7.77 51.01
C LYS A 165 -3.46 9.19 51.54
N GLN A 166 -4.20 9.47 52.60
CA GLN A 166 -4.14 10.74 53.30
C GLN A 166 -3.03 10.69 54.35
N ILE A 167 -2.17 11.69 54.35
CA ILE A 167 -1.04 11.86 55.27
C ILE A 167 -1.33 13.08 56.14
N THR A 168 -1.16 12.92 57.45
CA THR A 168 -1.34 14.00 58.43
C THR A 168 0.02 14.62 58.72
N LEU A 169 0.10 15.94 58.71
CA LEU A 169 1.33 16.70 58.94
C LEU A 169 1.55 16.96 60.44
N GLY A 170 2.82 17.07 60.83
CA GLY A 170 3.25 17.33 62.21
C GLY A 170 4.73 17.71 62.28
N GLY A 171 5.27 17.83 63.49
CA GLY A 171 6.65 18.23 63.78
C GLY A 171 6.78 19.64 64.35
N THR A 172 7.78 19.85 65.21
CA THR A 172 8.06 21.15 65.86
C THR A 172 9.37 21.81 65.41
N THR A 173 10.25 21.02 64.79
CA THR A 173 11.51 21.43 64.18
C THR A 173 11.60 20.82 62.78
N ALA A 174 12.57 21.24 61.96
CA ALA A 174 12.77 20.67 60.62
C ALA A 174 13.01 19.15 60.68
N GLU A 175 13.88 18.68 61.57
CA GLU A 175 14.14 17.25 61.76
C GLU A 175 12.92 16.48 62.30
N ASP A 176 12.14 17.07 63.21
CA ASP A 176 10.89 16.45 63.67
C ASP A 176 9.89 16.32 62.51
N PHE A 177 9.75 17.36 61.68
CA PHE A 177 8.88 17.33 60.50
C PHE A 177 9.27 16.20 59.54
N LYS A 178 10.56 16.05 59.22
CA LYS A 178 11.05 14.92 58.39
C LYS A 178 10.67 13.58 59.00
N LYS A 179 10.96 13.40 60.29
CA LYS A 179 10.73 12.14 60.99
C LYS A 179 9.25 11.79 61.02
N GLU A 180 8.39 12.72 61.42
CA GLU A 180 6.94 12.51 61.49
C GLU A 180 6.33 12.29 60.09
N LEU A 181 6.82 12.98 59.06
CA LEU A 181 6.39 12.75 57.69
C LEU A 181 6.74 11.34 57.21
N ILE A 182 7.97 10.87 57.45
CA ILE A 182 8.36 9.48 57.12
C ILE A 182 7.52 8.48 57.90
N GLU A 183 7.30 8.69 59.20
CA GLU A 183 6.48 7.80 60.03
C GLU A 183 5.03 7.74 59.52
N ALA A 184 4.43 8.89 59.20
CA ALA A 184 3.07 8.95 58.65
C ALA A 184 2.97 8.27 57.27
N LEU A 185 4.00 8.41 56.42
CA LEU A 185 4.09 7.72 55.13
C LEU A 185 4.22 6.20 55.30
N ASP A 186 5.09 5.76 56.22
CA ASP A 186 5.31 4.34 56.51
C ASP A 186 4.08 3.69 57.17
N GLU A 187 3.35 4.40 58.04
CA GLU A 187 2.08 3.94 58.59
C GLU A 187 1.00 3.81 57.51
N ALA A 188 0.93 4.76 56.58
CA ALA A 188 -0.08 4.77 55.53
C ALA A 188 0.15 3.71 54.44
N PHE A 189 1.42 3.44 54.08
CA PHE A 189 1.79 2.59 52.95
C PHE A 189 2.54 1.31 53.32
N GLY A 190 2.98 1.19 54.57
CA GLY A 190 3.82 0.09 55.05
C GLY A 190 5.25 0.15 54.50
N LYS A 191 6.20 -0.33 55.30
CA LYS A 191 7.58 -0.61 54.88
C LYS A 191 7.63 -1.84 53.96
N VAL A 192 8.71 -1.98 53.20
CA VAL A 192 8.98 -3.17 52.39
C VAL A 192 10.12 -3.96 53.00
N LYS A 193 10.01 -5.29 52.96
CA LYS A 193 11.07 -6.20 53.39
C LYS A 193 11.82 -6.74 52.17
N ILE A 194 13.10 -6.42 52.05
CA ILE A 194 13.96 -6.91 50.98
C ILE A 194 15.16 -7.59 51.63
N GLY A 195 15.26 -8.92 51.45
CA GLY A 195 16.15 -9.73 52.26
C GLY A 195 15.73 -9.69 53.74
N ASP A 196 16.66 -9.36 54.62
CA ASP A 196 16.44 -9.30 56.07
C ASP A 196 16.18 -7.88 56.60
N GLU A 197 16.22 -6.85 55.75
CA GLU A 197 16.04 -5.45 56.14
C GLU A 197 14.61 -4.96 55.84
N GLU A 198 14.01 -4.24 56.79
CA GLU A 198 12.82 -3.43 56.55
C GLU A 198 13.23 -2.00 56.19
N ILE A 199 12.87 -1.60 54.98
CA ILE A 199 13.19 -0.29 54.43
C ILE A 199 11.92 0.51 54.19
N SER A 200 11.96 1.82 54.45
CA SER A 200 10.90 2.72 54.00
C SER A 200 10.87 2.75 52.49
N LYS A 201 9.67 2.86 51.92
CA LYS A 201 9.46 3.09 50.48
C LYS A 201 9.76 4.54 50.08
N PHE A 202 9.81 5.44 51.06
CA PHE A 202 9.99 6.87 50.87
C PHE A 202 11.38 7.29 51.33
N ASP A 203 11.92 8.28 50.64
CA ASP A 203 13.10 9.02 51.05
C ASP A 203 12.69 10.50 51.17
N VAL A 204 12.89 11.06 52.37
CA VAL A 204 12.59 12.46 52.64
C VAL A 204 13.87 13.16 53.08
N SER A 205 14.30 14.15 52.30
CA SER A 205 15.46 14.98 52.60
C SER A 205 15.04 16.39 52.96
N ILE A 206 15.80 17.04 53.84
CA ILE A 206 15.60 18.44 54.25
C ILE A 206 16.90 19.22 54.04
N ASN A 207 16.77 20.48 53.64
CA ASN A 207 17.84 21.46 53.61
C ASN A 207 17.40 22.74 54.35
N GLU A 208 18.02 23.04 55.49
CA GLU A 208 17.68 24.22 56.30
C GLU A 208 18.05 25.53 55.58
N THR A 209 17.22 26.56 55.76
CA THR A 209 17.44 27.92 55.25
C THR A 209 17.43 28.91 56.41
N GLU A 210 17.76 30.19 56.16
CA GLU A 210 17.90 31.21 57.21
C GLU A 210 16.63 31.37 58.08
N ASN A 211 15.43 31.17 57.50
CA ASN A 211 14.13 31.33 58.17
C ASN A 211 13.17 30.16 57.93
N GLY A 212 13.68 28.97 57.61
CA GLY A 212 12.84 27.84 57.20
C GLY A 212 13.63 26.62 56.73
N PHE A 213 13.03 25.82 55.86
CA PHE A 213 13.71 24.71 55.19
C PHE A 213 13.00 24.30 53.91
N ASP A 214 13.77 23.76 52.97
CA ASP A 214 13.27 23.06 51.80
C ASP A 214 13.28 21.56 52.07
N PHE A 215 12.32 20.84 51.53
CA PHE A 215 12.26 19.39 51.64
C PHE A 215 11.99 18.74 50.28
N THR A 216 12.36 17.47 50.17
CA THR A 216 12.09 16.67 48.98
C THR A 216 11.51 15.33 49.39
N ILE A 217 10.44 14.90 48.71
CA ILE A 217 9.85 13.57 48.85
C ILE A 217 10.17 12.77 47.60
N ASN A 218 10.84 11.64 47.77
CA ASN A 218 11.13 10.70 46.69
C ASN A 218 10.89 9.26 47.16
N THR A 219 11.05 8.31 46.23
CA THR A 219 11.08 6.88 46.54
C THR A 219 12.49 6.48 46.96
N ASN A 220 12.58 5.64 47.99
CA ASN A 220 13.85 5.10 48.43
C ASN A 220 14.41 4.11 47.40
N ALA A 221 15.67 4.27 47.02
CA ALA A 221 16.34 3.41 46.07
C ALA A 221 16.36 1.95 46.57
N GLY A 222 16.06 1.01 45.67
CA GLY A 222 16.00 -0.41 46.00
C GLY A 222 14.71 -0.86 46.68
N SER A 223 13.83 0.04 47.15
CA SER A 223 12.54 -0.33 47.75
C SER A 223 11.52 -0.95 46.78
N GLY A 224 11.76 -0.82 45.48
CA GLY A 224 10.84 -1.25 44.43
C GLY A 224 9.65 -0.32 44.22
N ALA A 225 9.46 0.69 45.08
CA ALA A 225 8.53 1.79 44.85
C ALA A 225 9.04 2.69 43.73
N THR A 226 8.14 3.16 42.86
CA THR A 226 8.54 3.92 41.66
C THR A 226 8.00 5.34 41.63
N ARG A 227 6.68 5.52 41.64
CA ARG A 227 6.06 6.82 41.39
C ARG A 227 5.33 7.33 42.62
N ILE A 228 5.61 8.58 42.96
CA ILE A 228 4.90 9.37 43.96
C ILE A 228 4.22 10.54 43.24
N ARG A 229 3.01 10.87 43.68
CA ARG A 229 2.34 12.14 43.38
C ARG A 229 1.73 12.77 44.62
N VAL A 230 1.68 14.08 44.66
CA VAL A 230 0.99 14.86 45.69
C VAL A 230 -0.32 15.41 45.17
N TYR A 231 -1.37 15.35 45.98
CA TYR A 231 -2.71 15.87 45.68
C TYR A 231 -3.31 16.60 46.87
N GLY A 232 -4.17 17.58 46.59
CA GLY A 232 -5.03 18.19 47.59
C GLY A 232 -6.14 17.26 48.09
N PRO A 233 -6.68 17.52 49.30
CA PRO A 233 -7.88 16.83 49.76
C PRO A 233 -9.08 17.13 48.85
N PRO A 234 -9.92 16.12 48.55
CA PRO A 234 -11.09 16.32 47.69
C PRO A 234 -12.23 17.07 48.42
N GLY A 235 -12.57 18.29 47.99
CA GLY A 235 -13.72 19.05 48.51
C GLY A 235 -13.73 20.55 48.15
N PRO A 236 -14.85 21.28 48.34
CA PRO A 236 -14.93 22.71 48.05
C PRO A 236 -14.14 23.56 49.07
N THR A 237 -12.97 24.02 48.64
CA THR A 237 -12.38 25.36 48.84
C THR A 237 -11.89 25.87 50.21
N GLU A 238 -11.78 25.07 51.28
CA GLU A 238 -11.02 25.51 52.49
C GLU A 238 -9.87 24.58 52.92
N GLU A 239 -9.68 23.41 52.28
CA GLU A 239 -8.72 22.40 52.74
C GLU A 239 -7.44 22.23 51.89
N LEU A 240 -7.19 23.06 50.87
CA LEU A 240 -5.88 23.09 50.18
C LEU A 240 -4.74 23.66 51.05
N ALA A 241 -5.03 24.06 52.29
CA ALA A 241 -4.07 24.65 53.24
C ALA A 241 -2.80 23.79 53.35
N GLY A 242 -2.94 22.46 53.42
CA GLY A 242 -1.80 21.55 53.55
C GLY A 242 -0.76 21.65 52.43
N LEU A 243 -1.16 21.65 51.14
CA LEU A 243 -0.16 21.75 50.05
C LEU A 243 0.40 23.15 49.91
N ASN A 244 -0.46 24.17 49.95
CA ASN A 244 -0.04 25.55 49.77
C ASN A 244 0.91 25.99 50.89
N ASP A 245 0.66 25.59 52.13
CA ASP A 245 1.54 25.90 53.26
C ASP A 245 2.88 25.13 53.21
N LEU A 246 2.94 24.01 52.47
CA LEU A 246 4.15 23.26 52.20
C LEU A 246 4.87 23.70 50.92
N GLY A 247 4.32 24.66 50.17
CA GLY A 247 4.85 25.06 48.87
C GLY A 247 4.81 23.96 47.79
N LEU A 248 3.97 22.93 47.97
CA LEU A 248 3.83 21.82 47.02
C LEU A 248 2.86 22.18 45.88
N ILE A 249 3.15 21.70 44.68
CA ILE A 249 2.27 21.89 43.52
C ILE A 249 1.35 20.67 43.38
N GLU A 250 0.05 20.91 43.23
CA GLU A 250 -0.92 19.82 43.02
C GLU A 250 -0.59 19.03 41.75
N GLY A 251 -0.51 17.70 41.88
CA GLY A 251 -0.18 16.78 40.79
C GLY A 251 1.32 16.65 40.50
N GLU A 252 2.19 17.31 41.27
CA GLU A 252 3.64 17.15 41.16
C GLU A 252 4.04 15.69 41.41
N SER A 253 5.06 15.23 40.68
CA SER A 253 5.48 13.84 40.67
C SER A 253 6.99 13.72 40.62
N ASN A 254 7.53 12.68 41.24
CA ASN A 254 8.92 12.25 41.07
C ASN A 254 9.15 11.46 39.75
N ARG A 255 8.30 11.66 38.74
CA ARG A 255 8.38 11.04 37.41
C ARG A 255 7.93 12.03 36.35
N LEU A 256 8.57 11.97 35.19
CA LEU A 256 8.20 12.82 34.07
C LEU A 256 6.91 12.35 33.41
N SER A 257 6.01 13.29 33.14
CA SER A 257 4.84 13.05 32.30
C SER A 257 5.17 13.36 30.85
N LEU A 258 5.05 12.36 29.96
CA LEU A 258 5.32 12.57 28.53
C LEU A 258 4.30 13.49 27.84
N ASN A 259 3.10 13.65 28.40
CA ASN A 259 2.01 14.40 27.78
C ASN A 259 1.85 15.82 28.34
N THR A 260 2.67 16.20 29.31
CA THR A 260 2.64 17.55 29.90
C THR A 260 3.49 18.49 29.04
N PRO A 261 3.03 19.74 28.77
CA PRO A 261 3.85 20.73 28.07
C PRO A 261 5.18 20.98 28.77
N LEU A 262 6.26 21.16 28.02
CA LEU A 262 7.62 21.34 28.54
C LEU A 262 7.74 22.53 29.49
N LEU A 263 6.99 23.61 29.26
CA LEU A 263 6.92 24.77 30.15
C LEU A 263 6.52 24.37 31.58
N ASN A 264 5.61 23.40 31.71
CA ASN A 264 5.12 22.91 33.00
C ASN A 264 6.01 21.80 33.58
N LEU A 265 6.98 21.30 32.82
CA LEU A 265 7.97 20.31 33.27
C LEU A 265 9.32 20.96 33.59
N LYS A 266 9.45 22.27 33.42
CA LYS A 266 10.74 22.97 33.53
C LYS A 266 11.49 22.64 34.81
N GLU A 267 10.82 22.68 35.95
CA GLU A 267 11.42 22.42 37.25
C GLU A 267 11.46 20.93 37.64
N ALA A 268 10.79 20.07 36.86
CA ALA A 268 10.74 18.63 37.13
C ALA A 268 12.04 17.89 36.77
N PHE A 269 12.92 18.49 35.96
CA PHE A 269 14.24 17.95 35.64
C PHE A 269 15.28 18.34 36.69
N ASN A 270 16.28 17.48 36.91
CA ASN A 270 17.43 17.79 37.77
C ASN A 270 18.13 19.09 37.33
N VAL A 271 18.31 19.27 36.02
CA VAL A 271 18.75 20.52 35.40
C VAL A 271 17.52 21.19 34.76
N PRO A 272 17.09 22.37 35.23
CA PRO A 272 15.88 23.01 34.70
C PRO A 272 15.95 23.29 33.20
N LEU A 273 14.81 23.18 32.51
CA LEU A 273 14.73 23.51 31.08
C LEU A 273 14.81 25.03 30.81
N GLU A 274 15.60 25.40 29.82
CA GLU A 274 15.80 26.76 29.35
C GLU A 274 15.37 26.88 27.88
N PHE A 275 14.67 27.97 27.57
CA PHE A 275 14.18 28.33 26.25
C PHE A 275 14.64 29.77 25.92
N ASP A 276 14.65 30.14 24.65
CA ASP A 276 14.85 31.52 24.23
C ASP A 276 13.69 32.45 24.65
N ALA A 277 13.83 33.75 24.37
CA ALA A 277 12.85 34.77 24.74
C ALA A 277 11.47 34.53 24.10
N GLU A 278 11.43 33.87 22.95
CA GLU A 278 10.22 33.48 22.23
C GLU A 278 9.68 32.09 22.65
N GLY A 279 10.33 31.43 23.62
CA GLY A 279 9.92 30.13 24.15
C GLY A 279 10.25 28.94 23.25
N ASN A 280 11.30 29.04 22.42
CA ASN A 280 11.80 27.97 21.55
C ASN A 280 13.13 27.39 22.07
N ALA A 281 13.43 26.17 21.66
CA ALA A 281 14.75 25.56 21.80
C ALA A 281 15.12 24.79 20.52
N GLU A 282 16.42 24.68 20.27
CA GLU A 282 16.99 24.02 19.10
C GLU A 282 18.19 23.18 19.52
N PHE A 283 18.27 21.97 18.99
CA PHE A 283 19.40 21.07 19.21
C PHE A 283 19.65 20.22 17.97
N THR A 284 20.82 19.60 17.89
CA THR A 284 21.17 18.68 16.79
C THR A 284 21.37 17.26 17.29
N ILE A 285 20.98 16.29 16.46
CA ILE A 285 21.34 14.88 16.63
C ILE A 285 21.94 14.42 15.31
N ASN A 286 23.20 13.96 15.34
CA ASN A 286 23.96 13.57 14.15
C ASN A 286 23.98 14.65 13.04
N GLY A 287 23.99 15.93 13.46
CA GLY A 287 23.97 17.09 12.55
C GLY A 287 22.60 17.47 11.99
N GLU A 288 21.55 16.68 12.26
CA GLU A 288 20.17 17.05 11.92
C GLU A 288 19.57 17.93 13.03
N THR A 289 19.08 19.10 12.65
CA THR A 289 18.47 20.07 13.57
C THR A 289 17.04 19.71 13.94
N ILE A 290 16.74 19.69 15.24
CA ILE A 290 15.40 19.53 15.81
C ILE A 290 15.00 20.82 16.51
N ARG A 291 13.80 21.30 16.21
CA ARG A 291 13.21 22.52 16.80
C ARG A 291 12.01 22.18 17.67
N ILE A 292 12.01 22.70 18.88
CA ILE A 292 10.95 22.49 19.86
C ILE A 292 10.46 23.81 20.45
N LYS A 293 9.25 23.79 20.99
CA LYS A 293 8.65 24.92 21.71
C LYS A 293 8.36 24.53 23.14
N SER A 294 8.36 25.49 24.05
CA SER A 294 7.95 25.30 25.45
C SER A 294 6.51 24.77 25.58
N THR A 295 5.66 24.98 24.58
CA THR A 295 4.29 24.42 24.52
C THR A 295 4.22 23.00 23.97
N ASP A 296 5.31 22.47 23.37
CA ASP A 296 5.37 21.06 22.99
C ASP A 296 5.39 20.19 24.24
N THR A 297 4.97 18.94 24.12
CA THR A 297 5.09 17.89 25.14
C THR A 297 6.34 17.04 24.90
N LEU A 298 6.87 16.38 25.93
CA LEU A 298 7.99 15.44 25.77
C LEU A 298 7.68 14.35 24.72
N LYS A 299 6.45 13.86 24.70
CA LYS A 299 5.98 12.91 23.68
C LYS A 299 6.14 13.47 22.27
N GLN A 300 5.73 14.71 22.04
CA GLN A 300 5.88 15.35 20.73
C GLN A 300 7.35 15.54 20.34
N VAL A 301 8.22 15.87 21.30
CA VAL A 301 9.67 15.95 21.04
C VAL A 301 10.23 14.58 20.68
N PHE A 302 9.85 13.54 21.42
CA PHE A 302 10.29 12.17 21.15
C PHE A 302 9.79 11.69 19.79
N ASP A 303 8.54 12.01 19.43
CA ASP A 303 7.98 11.71 18.11
C ASP A 303 8.74 12.45 17.00
N LYS A 304 9.16 13.71 17.21
CA LYS A 304 9.99 14.46 16.24
C LYS A 304 11.35 13.78 16.00
N ILE A 305 11.97 13.21 17.02
CA ILE A 305 13.24 12.47 16.90
C ILE A 305 12.97 11.09 16.25
N ASN A 306 12.05 10.32 16.83
CA ASN A 306 11.77 8.95 16.43
C ASN A 306 11.24 8.86 14.99
N ASN A 307 10.51 9.85 14.50
CA ASN A 307 9.99 9.84 13.13
C ASN A 307 10.91 10.53 12.11
N ASN A 308 12.09 11.01 12.53
CA ASN A 308 13.07 11.64 11.64
C ASN A 308 14.24 10.69 11.35
N GLU A 309 14.19 10.01 10.20
CA GLU A 309 15.24 9.08 9.76
C GLU A 309 16.63 9.73 9.61
N LYS A 310 16.71 11.05 9.40
CA LYS A 310 17.99 11.76 9.24
C LYS A 310 18.78 11.84 10.55
N THR A 311 18.10 11.84 11.69
CA THR A 311 18.75 11.80 13.00
C THR A 311 19.51 10.49 13.22
N LYS A 312 19.10 9.42 12.54
CA LYS A 312 19.63 8.06 12.73
C LYS A 312 19.66 7.63 14.20
N ALA A 313 18.68 8.08 14.97
CA ALA A 313 18.57 7.80 16.39
C ALA A 313 17.09 7.62 16.80
N LYS A 314 16.90 6.95 17.94
CA LYS A 314 15.61 6.77 18.60
C LYS A 314 15.75 7.15 20.06
N ILE A 315 14.77 7.86 20.60
CA ILE A 315 14.71 8.26 22.00
C ILE A 315 13.53 7.58 22.71
N SER A 316 13.75 7.17 23.95
CA SER A 316 12.74 6.54 24.80
C SER A 316 12.91 6.98 26.25
N TYR A 317 11.82 6.93 27.02
CA TYR A 317 11.82 7.11 28.46
C TYR A 317 11.28 5.83 29.11
N ASP A 318 12.08 5.25 30.01
CA ASP A 318 11.68 4.17 30.90
C ASP A 318 11.33 4.77 32.26
N GLU A 319 10.06 4.70 32.61
CA GLU A 319 9.54 5.26 33.85
C GLU A 319 9.93 4.47 35.10
N ILE A 320 10.19 3.16 34.95
CA ILE A 320 10.56 2.31 36.08
C ILE A 320 11.92 2.76 36.61
N THR A 321 12.88 2.93 35.70
CA THR A 321 14.24 3.37 36.00
C THR A 321 14.42 4.88 35.98
N ASP A 322 13.39 5.63 35.57
CA ASP A 322 13.42 7.07 35.33
C ASP A 322 14.55 7.49 34.37
N ARG A 323 14.75 6.70 33.30
CA ARG A 323 15.84 6.87 32.33
C ARG A 323 15.36 7.21 30.94
N ILE A 324 15.91 8.27 30.38
CA ILE A 324 15.86 8.61 28.97
C ILE A 324 17.08 8.01 28.27
N THR A 325 16.84 7.28 27.18
CA THR A 325 17.89 6.67 26.35
C THR A 325 17.73 7.12 24.91
N LEU A 326 18.80 7.64 24.33
CA LEU A 326 18.95 7.93 22.91
C LEU A 326 19.83 6.84 22.27
N THR A 327 19.27 5.98 21.43
CA THR A 327 19.95 4.85 20.78
C THR A 327 20.13 5.11 19.29
N SER A 328 21.28 4.77 18.73
CA SER A 328 21.50 4.89 17.28
C SER A 328 20.69 3.83 16.52
N THR A 329 20.23 4.15 15.31
CA THR A 329 19.69 3.15 14.39
C THR A 329 20.76 2.51 13.51
N VAL A 330 22.01 2.96 13.64
CA VAL A 330 23.17 2.41 12.94
C VAL A 330 24.03 1.65 13.95
N THR A 331 24.42 0.44 13.59
CA THR A 331 25.32 -0.40 14.38
C THR A 331 26.79 -0.13 14.03
N GLY A 332 27.70 -0.62 14.87
CA GLY A 332 29.14 -0.60 14.62
C GLY A 332 29.92 0.25 15.63
N ALA A 333 31.25 0.12 15.60
CA ALA A 333 32.17 0.76 16.55
C ALA A 333 32.45 2.25 16.25
N GLY A 334 31.88 2.80 15.17
CA GLY A 334 32.00 4.22 14.85
C GLY A 334 31.26 5.11 15.84
N ASN A 335 31.55 6.42 15.80
CA ASN A 335 30.74 7.39 16.54
C ASN A 335 29.36 7.50 15.88
N THR A 336 28.36 6.87 16.48
CA THR A 336 27.02 6.69 15.90
C THR A 336 25.98 7.69 16.42
N ILE A 337 26.34 8.48 17.44
CA ILE A 337 25.50 9.52 18.04
C ILE A 337 26.36 10.73 18.41
N THR A 338 26.06 11.89 17.82
CA THR A 338 26.51 13.19 18.29
C THR A 338 25.31 14.06 18.64
N VAL A 339 25.38 14.78 19.75
CA VAL A 339 24.30 15.66 20.21
C VAL A 339 24.88 17.01 20.63
N GLU A 340 24.16 18.09 20.34
CA GLU A 340 24.59 19.45 20.68
C GLU A 340 23.36 20.37 20.84
N ASP A 341 23.27 21.09 21.95
CA ASP A 341 22.28 22.16 22.11
C ASP A 341 22.73 23.40 21.32
N VAL A 342 21.81 23.99 20.55
CA VAL A 342 22.05 25.22 19.76
C VAL A 342 21.42 26.43 20.44
N THR A 343 20.16 26.29 20.85
CA THR A 343 19.39 27.31 21.57
C THR A 343 18.63 26.64 22.72
N GLY A 344 18.66 27.24 23.91
CA GLY A 344 18.16 26.59 25.13
C GLY A 344 19.13 25.50 25.61
N ASN A 345 18.62 24.56 26.42
CA ASN A 345 19.47 23.52 27.04
C ASN A 345 18.82 22.12 27.05
N PHE A 346 17.96 21.81 26.07
CA PHE A 346 17.11 20.61 26.13
C PHE A 346 17.92 19.32 26.35
N LEU A 347 18.97 19.08 25.55
CA LEU A 347 19.79 17.86 25.68
C LEU A 347 20.58 17.85 26.98
N THR A 348 21.08 19.01 27.41
CA THR A 348 21.75 19.18 28.70
C THR A 348 20.81 18.83 29.85
N ALA A 349 19.54 19.25 29.77
CA ALA A 349 18.51 18.94 30.75
C ALA A 349 18.15 17.44 30.78
N LEU A 350 18.31 16.72 29.65
CA LEU A 350 18.15 15.26 29.61
C LEU A 350 19.32 14.51 30.28
N ASN A 351 20.42 15.19 30.60
CA ASN A 351 21.61 14.65 31.25
C ASN A 351 22.07 13.30 30.65
N LEU A 352 22.26 13.22 29.33
CA LEU A 352 22.68 12.00 28.63
C LEU A 352 24.19 11.71 28.82
N ASP A 353 24.60 11.56 30.07
CA ASP A 353 25.99 11.51 30.55
C ASP A 353 26.65 10.13 30.46
N GLU A 354 25.86 9.06 30.39
CA GLU A 354 26.35 7.69 30.20
C GLU A 354 26.35 7.31 28.71
N SER A 355 27.55 7.11 28.16
CA SER A 355 27.74 6.68 26.78
C SER A 355 28.07 5.18 26.71
N ILE A 356 27.28 4.44 25.93
CA ILE A 356 27.51 3.04 25.59
C ILE A 356 27.95 3.02 24.13
N ASN A 357 29.18 2.59 23.87
CA ASN A 357 29.70 2.48 22.52
C ASN A 357 29.07 1.30 21.79
N GLY A 358 28.71 1.51 20.52
CA GLY A 358 28.42 0.41 19.61
C GLY A 358 29.67 -0.41 19.34
N HIS A 359 29.49 -1.60 18.78
CA HIS A 359 30.60 -2.45 18.35
C HIS A 359 30.27 -3.12 17.01
N ASP A 360 31.31 -3.48 16.27
CA ASP A 360 31.17 -4.14 14.98
C ASP A 360 30.79 -5.62 15.12
N ALA A 361 30.21 -6.19 14.06
CA ALA A 361 30.09 -7.62 13.89
C ALA A 361 31.46 -8.21 13.56
N ILE A 362 31.75 -9.36 14.15
CA ILE A 362 32.96 -10.14 13.89
C ILE A 362 32.53 -11.54 13.48
N VAL A 363 32.94 -11.97 12.29
CA VAL A 363 32.58 -13.26 11.71
C VAL A 363 33.83 -13.89 11.10
N THR A 364 33.98 -15.20 11.24
CA THR A 364 34.97 -15.97 10.48
C THR A 364 34.26 -16.62 9.29
N ILE A 365 34.71 -16.37 8.06
CA ILE A 365 34.19 -17.02 6.84
C ILE A 365 35.35 -17.71 6.13
N ASP A 366 35.25 -19.01 5.88
CA ASP A 366 36.31 -19.81 5.25
C ASP A 366 37.69 -19.68 5.92
N GLY A 367 37.67 -19.55 7.25
CA GLY A 367 38.87 -19.36 8.08
C GLY A 367 39.34 -17.91 8.21
N GLU A 368 38.83 -16.99 7.38
CA GLU A 368 39.23 -15.58 7.39
C GLU A 368 38.33 -14.74 8.30
N THR A 369 38.94 -13.87 9.11
CA THR A 369 38.19 -13.00 10.02
C THR A 369 37.76 -11.73 9.31
N ILE A 370 36.46 -11.47 9.37
CA ILE A 370 35.78 -10.36 8.72
C ILE A 370 35.12 -9.49 9.79
N VAL A 371 35.33 -8.18 9.68
CA VAL A 371 34.70 -7.17 10.54
C VAL A 371 33.74 -6.33 9.71
N ARG A 372 32.52 -6.13 10.22
CA ARG A 372 31.47 -5.36 9.54
C ARG A 372 30.75 -4.47 10.54
N SER A 373 30.43 -3.25 10.14
CA SER A 373 29.62 -2.35 10.97
C SER A 373 28.16 -2.80 11.11
N THR A 374 27.70 -3.75 10.29
CA THR A 374 26.31 -4.21 10.24
C THR A 374 26.21 -5.73 10.38
N ASN A 375 25.04 -6.20 10.85
CA ASN A 375 24.66 -7.62 10.87
C ASN A 375 24.15 -8.13 9.51
N ASN A 376 24.07 -7.26 8.51
CA ASN A 376 23.70 -7.60 7.14
C ASN A 376 24.75 -7.04 6.19
N PHE A 377 25.43 -7.92 5.46
CA PHE A 377 26.50 -7.55 4.53
C PHE A 377 26.61 -8.55 3.38
N ASN A 378 27.13 -8.08 2.24
CA ASN A 378 27.40 -8.89 1.07
C ASN A 378 28.91 -9.09 0.88
N ILE A 379 29.32 -10.34 0.60
CA ILE A 379 30.69 -10.72 0.24
C ILE A 379 30.61 -11.80 -0.83
N ASN A 380 31.36 -11.64 -1.92
CA ASN A 380 31.46 -12.62 -3.01
C ASN A 380 30.08 -13.09 -3.52
N GLY A 381 29.13 -12.18 -3.68
CA GLY A 381 27.78 -12.50 -4.16
C GLY A 381 26.87 -13.15 -3.11
N VAL A 382 27.34 -13.43 -1.89
CA VAL A 382 26.53 -13.97 -0.79
C VAL A 382 26.21 -12.85 0.21
N THR A 383 24.92 -12.63 0.45
CA THR A 383 24.42 -11.73 1.49
C THR A 383 24.16 -12.52 2.76
N TYR A 384 24.89 -12.19 3.83
CA TYR A 384 24.76 -12.81 5.14
C TYR A 384 23.91 -11.93 6.05
N ASN A 385 23.01 -12.55 6.81
CA ASN A 385 22.21 -11.91 7.85
C ASN A 385 22.47 -12.63 9.16
N LEU A 386 23.13 -11.95 10.09
CA LEU A 386 23.53 -12.49 11.38
C LEU A 386 22.40 -12.28 12.41
N HIS A 387 22.08 -13.33 13.16
CA HIS A 387 21.01 -13.33 14.16
C HIS A 387 21.53 -13.58 15.57
N LYS A 388 22.59 -14.38 15.70
CA LYS A 388 23.15 -14.77 17.01
C LYS A 388 24.66 -15.05 16.91
N ALA A 389 25.39 -14.69 17.97
CA ALA A 389 26.78 -15.11 18.14
C ALA A 389 26.86 -16.58 18.59
N HIS A 390 27.86 -17.29 18.09
CA HIS A 390 28.18 -18.65 18.52
C HIS A 390 28.91 -18.65 19.85
N GLU A 391 28.78 -19.75 20.59
CA GLU A 391 29.63 -20.03 21.74
C GLU A 391 31.11 -20.14 21.32
N ALA A 392 32.04 -19.82 22.22
CA ALA A 392 33.47 -19.71 21.93
C ALA A 392 34.08 -20.97 21.28
N GLU A 393 33.65 -22.16 21.71
CA GLU A 393 34.15 -23.47 21.24
C GLU A 393 33.42 -24.01 19.99
N SER A 394 32.44 -23.26 19.46
CA SER A 394 31.69 -23.71 18.28
C SER A 394 32.57 -23.69 17.02
N LYS A 395 32.41 -24.72 16.18
CA LYS A 395 33.01 -24.76 14.83
C LYS A 395 32.27 -23.86 13.83
N GLY A 396 31.16 -23.24 14.23
CA GLY A 396 30.29 -22.49 13.35
C GLY A 396 29.33 -23.38 12.55
N ASP A 397 28.77 -22.77 11.51
CA ASP A 397 27.81 -23.32 10.57
C ASP A 397 28.39 -23.39 9.16
N THR A 398 27.63 -23.98 8.23
CA THR A 398 27.98 -24.05 6.81
C THR A 398 26.88 -23.39 5.98
N ILE A 399 27.28 -22.51 5.06
CA ILE A 399 26.42 -21.99 4.00
C ILE A 399 26.70 -22.78 2.73
N THR A 400 25.71 -23.52 2.25
CA THR A 400 25.79 -24.24 0.98
C THR A 400 25.21 -23.37 -0.13
N VAL A 401 26.07 -22.93 -1.04
CA VAL A 401 25.70 -22.17 -2.23
C VAL A 401 25.57 -23.11 -3.42
N SER A 402 24.41 -23.11 -4.07
CA SER A 402 24.12 -23.98 -5.21
C SER A 402 23.18 -23.31 -6.20
N ARG A 403 23.03 -23.89 -7.40
CA ARG A 403 22.04 -23.39 -8.37
C ARG A 403 20.63 -23.77 -7.92
N ASP A 404 19.74 -22.79 -7.89
CA ASP A 404 18.33 -23.01 -7.61
C ASP A 404 17.57 -23.30 -8.91
N THR A 405 17.79 -24.50 -9.48
CA THR A 405 17.10 -24.90 -10.72
C THR A 405 15.60 -25.07 -10.51
N GLU A 406 15.17 -25.43 -9.31
CA GLU A 406 13.78 -25.74 -8.99
C GLU A 406 12.91 -24.48 -9.05
N SER A 407 13.35 -23.38 -8.43
CA SER A 407 12.64 -22.11 -8.52
C SER A 407 12.57 -21.59 -9.97
N VAL A 408 13.65 -21.76 -10.75
CA VAL A 408 13.68 -21.38 -12.18
C VAL A 408 12.66 -22.18 -12.99
N ILE A 409 12.62 -23.51 -12.81
CA ILE A 409 11.66 -24.39 -13.50
C ILE A 409 10.22 -24.01 -13.15
N ASN A 410 9.93 -23.79 -11.87
CA ASN A 410 8.58 -23.41 -11.42
C ASN A 410 8.14 -22.05 -11.98
N ASN A 411 9.05 -21.07 -12.06
CA ASN A 411 8.76 -19.78 -12.69
C ASN A 411 8.49 -19.92 -14.19
N ILE A 412 9.30 -20.69 -14.91
CA ILE A 412 9.12 -20.95 -16.35
C ILE A 412 7.82 -21.72 -16.61
N LYS A 413 7.49 -22.70 -15.76
CA LYS A 413 6.21 -23.43 -15.82
C LYS A 413 5.02 -22.50 -15.66
N SER A 414 5.03 -21.64 -14.64
CA SER A 414 3.96 -20.66 -14.42
C SER A 414 3.81 -19.71 -15.62
N PHE A 415 4.93 -19.26 -16.20
CA PHE A 415 4.92 -18.47 -17.43
C PHE A 415 4.27 -19.22 -18.60
N ILE A 416 4.65 -20.47 -18.83
CA ILE A 416 4.12 -21.31 -19.91
C ILE A 416 2.61 -21.54 -19.75
N GLU A 417 2.13 -21.77 -18.53
CA GLU A 417 0.71 -21.96 -18.25
C GLU A 417 -0.11 -20.72 -18.61
N GLU A 418 0.31 -19.53 -18.15
CA GLU A 418 -0.40 -18.29 -18.45
C GLU A 418 -0.26 -17.88 -19.93
N TYR A 419 0.90 -18.15 -20.55
CA TYR A 419 1.11 -17.97 -21.97
C TYR A 419 0.13 -18.83 -22.78
N ASN A 420 -0.01 -20.11 -22.42
CA ASN A 420 -0.92 -21.02 -23.09
C ASN A 420 -2.38 -20.59 -22.95
N LYS A 421 -2.81 -20.09 -21.77
CA LYS A 421 -4.15 -19.52 -21.59
C LYS A 421 -4.38 -18.29 -22.47
N LEU A 422 -3.39 -17.40 -22.57
CA LEU A 422 -3.44 -16.23 -23.44
C LEU A 422 -3.58 -16.63 -24.91
N ILE A 423 -2.74 -17.57 -25.37
CA ILE A 423 -2.79 -18.11 -26.73
C ILE A 423 -4.12 -18.81 -27.01
N ASP A 424 -4.67 -19.56 -26.05
CA ASP A 424 -5.99 -20.18 -26.17
C ASP A 424 -7.11 -19.15 -26.32
N SER A 425 -7.09 -18.09 -25.50
CA SER A 425 -8.08 -17.03 -25.55
C SER A 425 -8.08 -16.33 -26.91
N ILE A 426 -6.91 -15.92 -27.41
CA ILE A 426 -6.80 -15.24 -28.71
C ILE A 426 -7.18 -16.18 -29.85
N ASN A 427 -6.65 -17.41 -29.87
CA ASN A 427 -6.96 -18.40 -30.90
C ASN A 427 -8.44 -18.81 -30.90
N GLY A 428 -9.08 -18.86 -29.73
CA GLY A 428 -10.51 -19.09 -29.58
C GLY A 428 -11.29 -18.03 -30.35
N LYS A 429 -11.08 -16.75 -30.00
CA LYS A 429 -11.77 -15.61 -30.63
C LYS A 429 -11.58 -15.54 -32.15
N ILE A 430 -10.39 -15.87 -32.69
CA ILE A 430 -10.15 -15.84 -34.14
C ILE A 430 -10.66 -17.08 -34.90
N SER A 431 -10.95 -18.20 -34.21
CA SER A 431 -11.40 -19.44 -34.85
C SER A 431 -12.85 -19.81 -34.58
N GLU A 432 -13.52 -19.11 -33.66
CA GLU A 432 -14.96 -19.21 -33.43
C GLU A 432 -15.77 -19.02 -34.72
N LYS A 433 -16.84 -19.80 -34.87
CA LYS A 433 -17.75 -19.68 -36.00
C LYS A 433 -18.74 -18.55 -35.73
N TYR A 434 -18.79 -17.57 -36.62
CA TYR A 434 -19.80 -16.52 -36.60
C TYR A 434 -21.14 -17.08 -37.10
N ASP A 435 -22.17 -17.03 -36.25
CA ASP A 435 -23.53 -17.44 -36.62
C ASP A 435 -24.36 -16.24 -37.08
N ARG A 436 -24.65 -16.20 -38.38
CA ARG A 436 -25.41 -15.10 -39.02
C ARG A 436 -26.88 -15.06 -38.60
N ASN A 437 -27.40 -16.11 -37.98
CA ASN A 437 -28.80 -16.19 -37.55
C ASN A 437 -29.05 -15.42 -36.24
N TYR A 438 -28.00 -15.12 -35.49
CA TYR A 438 -28.06 -14.41 -34.22
C TYR A 438 -27.54 -12.99 -34.39
N LEU A 439 -28.43 -12.08 -34.79
CA LEU A 439 -28.15 -10.64 -34.80
C LEU A 439 -28.46 -10.03 -33.43
N PRO A 440 -27.86 -8.89 -33.06
CA PRO A 440 -28.26 -8.17 -31.86
C PRO A 440 -29.78 -7.93 -31.85
N LEU A 441 -30.44 -8.13 -30.72
CA LEU A 441 -31.89 -7.99 -30.63
C LEU A 441 -32.30 -6.52 -30.76
N THR A 442 -33.39 -6.24 -31.48
CA THR A 442 -34.02 -4.92 -31.47
C THR A 442 -34.76 -4.70 -30.14
N ASP A 443 -35.05 -3.44 -29.81
CA ASP A 443 -35.79 -3.10 -28.58
C ASP A 443 -37.13 -3.87 -28.50
N ALA A 444 -37.87 -3.93 -29.61
CA ALA A 444 -39.12 -4.68 -29.70
C ALA A 444 -38.95 -6.20 -29.54
N GLN A 445 -37.82 -6.77 -29.98
CA GLN A 445 -37.53 -8.19 -29.77
C GLN A 445 -37.17 -8.48 -28.31
N LYS A 446 -36.44 -7.56 -27.66
CA LYS A 446 -36.12 -7.67 -26.23
C LYS A 446 -37.38 -7.62 -25.39
N ASP A 447 -38.30 -6.69 -25.66
CA ASP A 447 -39.57 -6.57 -24.93
C ASP A 447 -40.47 -7.81 -25.08
N ALA A 448 -40.34 -8.55 -26.19
CA ALA A 448 -41.10 -9.75 -26.48
C ALA A 448 -40.47 -11.04 -25.92
N MET A 449 -39.26 -10.97 -25.35
CA MET A 449 -38.48 -12.13 -24.88
C MET A 449 -38.28 -12.10 -23.36
N LYS A 450 -38.05 -13.28 -22.77
CA LYS A 450 -37.67 -13.39 -21.36
C LYS A 450 -36.18 -13.08 -21.21
N GLU A 451 -35.80 -12.49 -20.08
CA GLU A 451 -34.41 -12.08 -19.77
C GLU A 451 -33.37 -13.19 -20.02
N LYS A 452 -33.63 -14.42 -19.54
CA LYS A 452 -32.74 -15.57 -19.76
C LYS A 452 -32.60 -15.98 -21.24
N ASP A 453 -33.63 -15.74 -22.04
CA ASP A 453 -33.59 -16.03 -23.47
C ASP A 453 -32.85 -14.91 -24.23
N ILE A 454 -32.95 -13.65 -23.76
CA ILE A 454 -32.16 -12.51 -24.24
C ILE A 454 -30.68 -12.78 -23.98
N GLU A 455 -30.29 -13.14 -22.77
CA GLU A 455 -28.89 -13.43 -22.39
C GLU A 455 -28.28 -14.50 -23.30
N LYS A 456 -28.95 -15.65 -23.45
CA LYS A 456 -28.49 -16.73 -24.34
C LYS A 456 -28.40 -16.29 -25.79
N TRP A 457 -29.30 -15.42 -26.24
CA TRP A 457 -29.29 -14.91 -27.60
C TRP A 457 -28.10 -13.97 -27.82
N GLU A 458 -27.85 -13.04 -26.88
CA GLU A 458 -26.72 -12.13 -26.92
C GLU A 458 -25.39 -12.88 -26.84
N ASP A 459 -25.28 -13.91 -25.98
CA ASP A 459 -24.12 -14.80 -25.93
C ASP A 459 -23.82 -15.42 -27.29
N LYS A 460 -24.85 -15.93 -27.98
CA LYS A 460 -24.71 -16.46 -29.34
C LYS A 460 -24.32 -15.38 -30.35
N ALA A 461 -24.94 -14.21 -30.27
CA ALA A 461 -24.68 -13.11 -31.17
C ALA A 461 -23.26 -12.52 -31.01
N LYS A 462 -22.64 -12.67 -29.82
CA LYS A 462 -21.26 -12.27 -29.53
C LYS A 462 -20.20 -13.28 -30.02
N THR A 463 -20.58 -14.46 -30.48
CA THR A 463 -19.62 -15.47 -30.95
C THR A 463 -19.01 -15.14 -32.31
N GLY A 464 -17.71 -15.35 -32.46
CA GLY A 464 -17.03 -15.24 -33.77
C GLY A 464 -16.91 -13.82 -34.34
N LEU A 465 -17.08 -12.77 -33.53
CA LEU A 465 -16.95 -11.36 -33.97
C LEU A 465 -15.52 -10.99 -34.41
N LEU A 466 -14.53 -11.70 -33.88
CA LEU A 466 -13.12 -11.55 -34.21
C LEU A 466 -12.61 -12.68 -35.11
N ARG A 467 -13.51 -13.45 -35.73
CA ARG A 467 -13.14 -14.54 -36.63
C ARG A 467 -12.29 -14.01 -37.78
N ASN A 468 -11.14 -14.65 -38.01
CA ASN A 468 -10.17 -14.26 -39.03
C ASN A 468 -9.68 -12.80 -38.92
N ASP A 469 -9.63 -12.25 -37.70
CA ASP A 469 -9.11 -10.90 -37.50
C ASP A 469 -7.60 -10.85 -37.78
N SER A 470 -7.18 -9.98 -38.71
CA SER A 470 -5.80 -9.94 -39.18
C SER A 470 -4.81 -9.51 -38.09
N ILE A 471 -5.18 -8.51 -37.26
CA ILE A 471 -4.29 -8.00 -36.19
C ILE A 471 -3.98 -9.13 -35.19
N LEU A 472 -4.99 -9.91 -34.82
CA LEU A 472 -4.84 -10.99 -33.85
C LEU A 472 -4.12 -12.21 -34.44
N GLN A 473 -4.34 -12.50 -35.73
CA GLN A 473 -3.57 -13.51 -36.46
C GLN A 473 -2.09 -13.14 -36.53
N ASP A 474 -1.79 -11.88 -36.86
CA ASP A 474 -0.42 -11.37 -36.94
C ASP A 474 0.28 -11.36 -35.58
N LEU A 475 -0.45 -11.01 -34.51
CA LEU A 475 0.05 -11.08 -33.13
C LEU A 475 0.46 -12.51 -32.76
N VAL A 476 -0.45 -13.49 -32.90
CA VAL A 476 -0.18 -14.89 -32.53
C VAL A 476 0.93 -15.47 -33.42
N LEU A 477 0.95 -15.12 -34.71
CA LEU A 477 2.01 -15.52 -35.62
C LEU A 477 3.35 -14.94 -35.17
N SER A 478 3.42 -13.64 -34.86
CA SER A 478 4.65 -12.97 -34.41
C SER A 478 5.19 -13.58 -33.11
N MET A 479 4.30 -13.84 -32.13
CA MET A 479 4.67 -14.51 -30.89
C MET A 479 5.20 -15.92 -31.15
N ARG A 480 4.55 -16.67 -32.04
CA ARG A 480 5.01 -18.00 -32.46
C ARG A 480 6.38 -17.95 -33.14
N THR A 481 6.59 -16.98 -34.04
CA THR A 481 7.84 -16.75 -34.75
C THR A 481 8.99 -16.47 -33.80
N ALA A 482 8.77 -15.60 -32.80
CA ALA A 482 9.77 -15.30 -31.79
C ALA A 482 10.28 -16.53 -31.01
N LEU A 483 9.44 -17.57 -30.85
CA LEU A 483 9.78 -18.79 -30.13
C LEU A 483 10.67 -19.76 -30.92
N TYR A 484 10.53 -19.83 -32.25
CA TYR A 484 11.30 -20.78 -33.07
C TYR A 484 12.47 -20.15 -33.82
N GLU A 485 12.45 -18.84 -34.05
CA GLU A 485 13.56 -18.17 -34.73
C GLU A 485 14.80 -18.15 -33.85
N LYS A 486 15.95 -18.46 -34.47
CA LYS A 486 17.24 -18.52 -33.76
C LYS A 486 17.59 -17.16 -33.15
N VAL A 487 18.20 -17.20 -31.96
CA VAL A 487 18.81 -16.03 -31.34
C VAL A 487 20.25 -15.95 -31.82
N GLU A 488 20.61 -14.81 -32.42
CA GLU A 488 21.96 -14.61 -32.94
C GLU A 488 23.00 -14.68 -31.82
N GLY A 489 24.05 -15.47 -32.03
CA GLY A 489 25.09 -15.69 -31.02
C GLY A 489 24.71 -16.68 -29.91
N VAL A 490 23.60 -17.42 -30.03
CA VAL A 490 23.21 -18.52 -29.14
C VAL A 490 23.21 -19.83 -29.92
N GLY A 491 23.89 -20.86 -29.40
CA GLY A 491 24.05 -22.14 -30.10
C GLY A 491 22.87 -23.11 -29.98
N ILE A 492 21.96 -22.83 -29.04
CA ILE A 492 20.84 -23.68 -28.66
C ILE A 492 19.48 -23.04 -29.00
N THR A 493 18.42 -23.85 -28.97
CA THR A 493 17.03 -23.45 -29.17
C THR A 493 16.17 -23.81 -27.96
N LEU A 494 14.93 -23.32 -27.91
CA LEU A 494 13.98 -23.68 -26.83
C LEU A 494 13.79 -25.20 -26.72
N LYS A 495 13.79 -25.91 -27.86
CA LYS A 495 13.64 -27.36 -27.88
C LYS A 495 14.80 -28.08 -27.18
N ASP A 496 16.01 -27.56 -27.31
CA ASP A 496 17.21 -28.14 -26.69
C ASP A 496 17.18 -28.03 -25.16
N ILE A 497 16.42 -27.06 -24.63
CA ILE A 497 16.19 -26.86 -23.19
C ILE A 497 14.85 -27.44 -22.71
N GLY A 498 14.16 -28.24 -23.53
CA GLY A 498 12.92 -28.90 -23.15
C GLY A 498 11.65 -28.06 -23.29
N ILE A 499 11.70 -26.91 -23.95
CA ILE A 499 10.52 -26.08 -24.23
C ILE A 499 10.17 -26.19 -25.72
N GLU A 500 9.04 -26.80 -26.05
CA GLU A 500 8.65 -26.99 -27.46
C GLU A 500 7.16 -26.83 -27.73
N SER A 501 6.83 -26.59 -28.99
CA SER A 501 5.46 -26.71 -29.51
C SER A 501 5.34 -28.05 -30.22
N LYS A 502 4.39 -28.90 -29.82
CA LYS A 502 4.29 -30.29 -30.31
C LYS A 502 3.80 -30.38 -31.75
N SER A 503 2.93 -29.49 -32.19
CA SER A 503 2.38 -29.51 -33.54
C SER A 503 1.92 -28.12 -34.01
N TYR A 504 1.84 -27.94 -35.33
CA TYR A 504 1.19 -26.77 -35.94
C TYR A 504 -0.28 -26.64 -35.49
N SER A 505 -0.95 -27.76 -35.19
CA SER A 505 -2.32 -27.79 -34.68
C SER A 505 -2.47 -27.16 -33.30
N ASP A 506 -1.39 -27.04 -32.53
CA ASP A 506 -1.42 -26.50 -31.17
C ASP A 506 -1.34 -24.97 -31.16
N LYS A 507 -1.33 -24.35 -32.35
CA LYS A 507 -1.46 -22.90 -32.57
C LYS A 507 -0.53 -22.04 -31.71
N GLY A 508 0.69 -22.53 -31.47
CA GLY A 508 1.73 -21.80 -30.73
C GLY A 508 1.83 -22.16 -29.24
N LYS A 509 1.04 -23.10 -28.72
CA LYS A 509 1.20 -23.58 -27.33
C LYS A 509 2.59 -24.17 -27.08
N LEU A 510 3.04 -23.98 -25.84
CA LEU A 510 4.30 -24.46 -25.30
C LEU A 510 4.08 -25.62 -24.33
N TYR A 511 4.99 -26.58 -24.38
CA TYR A 511 5.08 -27.71 -23.45
C TYR A 511 6.47 -27.75 -22.85
N LEU A 512 6.54 -28.09 -21.57
CA LEU A 512 7.77 -28.13 -20.79
C LEU A 512 8.13 -29.58 -20.44
N ASP A 513 9.37 -29.94 -20.75
CA ASP A 513 10.08 -31.13 -20.25
C ASP A 513 11.00 -30.66 -19.11
N GLU A 514 10.52 -30.83 -17.86
CA GLU A 514 11.18 -30.31 -16.66
C GLU A 514 12.58 -30.91 -16.46
N ASP A 515 12.76 -32.18 -16.80
CA ASP A 515 14.06 -32.87 -16.67
C ASP A 515 15.09 -32.33 -17.67
N LYS A 516 14.70 -32.07 -18.91
CA LYS A 516 15.59 -31.45 -19.90
C LYS A 516 15.95 -30.02 -19.52
N LEU A 517 14.97 -29.23 -19.06
CA LEU A 517 15.24 -27.87 -18.62
C LEU A 517 16.19 -27.87 -17.42
N LYS A 518 15.96 -28.75 -16.44
CA LYS A 518 16.84 -28.94 -15.29
C LYS A 518 18.26 -29.27 -15.73
N ASN A 519 18.42 -30.23 -16.63
CA ASN A 519 19.74 -30.60 -17.15
C ASN A 519 20.42 -29.42 -17.86
N ALA A 520 19.69 -28.69 -18.70
CA ALA A 520 20.24 -27.52 -19.41
C ALA A 520 20.69 -26.41 -18.44
N LEU A 521 19.92 -26.14 -17.38
CA LEU A 521 20.28 -25.17 -16.33
C LEU A 521 21.52 -25.60 -15.52
N LEU A 522 21.80 -26.91 -15.43
CA LEU A 522 22.99 -27.45 -14.78
C LEU A 522 24.21 -27.48 -15.71
N THR A 523 24.05 -27.83 -16.98
CA THR A 523 25.18 -28.04 -17.89
C THR A 523 25.57 -26.81 -18.70
N MET A 524 24.63 -25.91 -19.00
CA MET A 524 24.84 -24.78 -19.92
C MET A 524 24.08 -23.49 -19.50
N PRO A 525 24.20 -23.05 -18.24
CA PRO A 525 23.37 -21.97 -17.67
C PRO A 525 23.45 -20.65 -18.42
N ASP A 526 24.65 -20.28 -18.90
CA ASP A 526 24.87 -19.01 -19.58
C ASP A 526 24.21 -18.97 -20.96
N GLU A 527 24.25 -20.11 -21.68
CA GLU A 527 23.55 -20.25 -22.96
C GLU A 527 22.03 -20.21 -22.76
N VAL A 528 21.50 -20.87 -21.71
CA VAL A 528 20.06 -20.79 -21.37
C VAL A 528 19.66 -19.36 -21.03
N ALA A 529 20.46 -18.66 -20.21
CA ALA A 529 20.21 -17.27 -19.84
C ALA A 529 20.22 -16.35 -21.06
N LYS A 530 21.18 -16.54 -21.98
CA LYS A 530 21.26 -15.77 -23.23
C LYS A 530 20.10 -16.07 -24.17
N LEU A 531 19.69 -17.33 -24.29
CA LEU A 531 18.54 -17.75 -25.09
C LEU A 531 17.24 -17.12 -24.60
N LEU A 532 16.99 -17.13 -23.29
CA LEU A 532 15.73 -16.66 -22.72
C LEU A 532 15.71 -15.13 -22.56
N ASN A 533 16.76 -14.56 -21.95
CA ASN A 533 16.80 -13.17 -21.48
C ASN A 533 17.93 -12.33 -22.05
N GLY A 534 18.73 -12.86 -22.98
CA GLY A 534 19.82 -12.10 -23.61
C GLY A 534 19.33 -10.76 -24.17
N VAL A 535 20.18 -9.75 -24.11
CA VAL A 535 19.87 -8.40 -24.63
C VAL A 535 20.85 -8.05 -25.74
N SER A 536 20.37 -7.32 -26.75
CA SER A 536 21.26 -6.68 -27.73
C SER A 536 22.19 -5.71 -27.00
N ALA A 537 23.49 -5.75 -27.33
CA ALA A 537 24.48 -4.82 -26.77
C ALA A 537 24.24 -3.39 -27.27
N GLU A 538 23.82 -3.25 -28.53
CA GLU A 538 23.57 -1.97 -29.17
C GLU A 538 22.18 -1.42 -28.83
N ASN A 539 21.20 -2.29 -28.58
CA ASN A 539 19.80 -1.94 -28.32
C ASN A 539 19.22 -2.70 -27.10
N PRO A 540 19.74 -2.43 -25.88
CA PRO A 540 19.47 -3.25 -24.68
C PRO A 540 18.06 -3.09 -24.13
N SER A 541 17.38 -1.96 -24.39
CA SER A 541 16.01 -1.68 -23.95
C SER A 541 15.03 -1.55 -25.10
N TYR A 542 13.77 -1.90 -24.84
CA TYR A 542 12.68 -1.65 -25.78
C TYR A 542 12.42 -0.14 -25.90
N SER A 543 12.18 0.33 -27.13
CA SER A 543 11.76 1.69 -27.40
C SER A 543 10.76 1.73 -28.54
N ARG A 544 9.64 2.45 -28.35
CA ARG A 544 8.62 2.67 -29.38
C ARG A 544 9.05 3.63 -30.49
N THR A 545 10.08 4.42 -30.25
CA THR A 545 10.62 5.39 -31.21
C THR A 545 11.86 4.87 -31.93
N ALA A 546 12.27 3.62 -31.68
CA ALA A 546 13.39 2.98 -32.35
C ALA A 546 13.15 2.86 -33.87
N THR A 547 14.23 2.99 -34.65
CA THR A 547 14.19 2.80 -36.11
C THR A 547 13.98 1.33 -36.46
N ALA A 548 13.62 1.05 -37.72
CA ALA A 548 13.43 -0.32 -38.19
C ALA A 548 14.72 -1.16 -38.03
N GLU A 549 15.88 -0.54 -38.25
CA GLU A 549 17.19 -1.18 -38.11
C GLU A 549 17.50 -1.51 -36.65
N GLN A 550 17.24 -0.58 -35.72
CA GLN A 550 17.42 -0.80 -34.28
C GLN A 550 16.50 -1.92 -33.77
N ARG A 551 15.25 -1.94 -34.24
CA ARG A 551 14.30 -3.00 -33.89
C ARG A 551 14.70 -4.36 -34.45
N ALA A 552 15.19 -4.41 -35.68
CA ALA A 552 15.66 -5.64 -36.29
C ALA A 552 16.91 -6.19 -35.59
N ASP A 553 17.85 -5.33 -35.21
CA ASP A 553 19.03 -5.69 -34.42
C ASP A 553 18.62 -6.27 -33.05
N ARG A 554 17.77 -5.53 -32.31
CA ARG A 554 17.24 -5.99 -31.03
C ARG A 554 16.53 -7.32 -31.16
N TYR A 555 15.68 -7.50 -32.15
CA TYR A 555 14.96 -8.75 -32.36
C TYR A 555 15.92 -9.93 -32.60
N LYS A 556 16.91 -9.79 -33.50
CA LYS A 556 17.85 -10.87 -33.81
C LYS A 556 18.71 -11.29 -32.63
N LYS A 557 19.20 -10.32 -31.84
CA LYS A 557 20.19 -10.55 -30.77
C LYS A 557 19.58 -10.72 -29.37
N SER A 558 18.33 -10.30 -29.16
CA SER A 558 17.67 -10.48 -27.85
C SER A 558 17.08 -11.87 -27.71
N GLY A 559 17.03 -12.35 -26.46
CA GLY A 559 16.44 -13.62 -26.08
C GLY A 559 14.93 -13.66 -26.30
N VAL A 560 14.39 -14.88 -26.28
CA VAL A 560 13.00 -15.17 -26.64
C VAL A 560 12.00 -14.38 -25.77
N LEU A 561 12.24 -14.28 -24.46
CA LEU A 561 11.32 -13.61 -23.55
C LEU A 561 11.33 -12.08 -23.77
N GLN A 562 12.49 -11.51 -24.14
CA GLN A 562 12.60 -10.11 -24.55
C GLN A 562 11.79 -9.86 -25.84
N ARG A 563 11.90 -10.75 -26.84
CA ARG A 563 11.13 -10.64 -28.09
C ARG A 563 9.62 -10.70 -27.83
N LEU A 564 9.18 -11.62 -26.97
CA LEU A 564 7.76 -11.72 -26.59
C LEU A 564 7.28 -10.44 -25.87
N SER A 565 8.08 -9.92 -24.94
CA SER A 565 7.78 -8.66 -24.27
C SER A 565 7.63 -7.51 -25.26
N ASP A 566 8.57 -7.38 -26.21
CA ASP A 566 8.54 -6.35 -27.25
C ASP A 566 7.29 -6.46 -28.15
N ILE A 567 6.92 -7.67 -28.57
CA ILE A 567 5.72 -7.92 -29.38
C ILE A 567 4.46 -7.50 -28.62
N ILE A 568 4.36 -7.86 -27.33
CA ILE A 568 3.21 -7.47 -26.52
C ILE A 568 3.17 -5.95 -26.38
N GLU A 569 4.29 -5.29 -26.09
CA GLU A 569 4.38 -3.83 -26.03
C GLU A 569 3.93 -3.15 -27.32
N ASP A 570 4.29 -3.68 -28.49
CA ASP A 570 3.83 -3.11 -29.76
C ASP A 570 2.30 -3.07 -29.89
N HIS A 571 1.61 -4.01 -29.25
CA HIS A 571 0.16 -4.15 -29.31
C HIS A 571 -0.56 -3.38 -28.21
N VAL A 572 0.01 -3.30 -27.00
CA VAL A 572 -0.69 -2.76 -25.82
C VAL A 572 0.00 -1.60 -25.11
N SER A 573 1.09 -1.05 -25.64
CA SER A 573 1.75 0.09 -24.99
C SER A 573 0.89 1.35 -25.04
N THR A 574 0.82 2.06 -23.91
CA THR A 574 0.13 3.35 -23.79
C THR A 574 0.99 4.53 -24.25
N PHE A 575 2.30 4.31 -24.43
CA PHE A 575 3.25 5.27 -24.97
C PHE A 575 3.09 5.40 -26.48
N ARG A 576 3.41 6.58 -27.03
CA ARG A 576 3.29 6.85 -28.48
C ARG A 576 4.60 6.51 -29.21
N ASP A 577 4.47 6.00 -30.42
CA ASP A 577 5.57 5.85 -31.37
C ASP A 577 5.94 7.21 -32.00
N LYS A 578 6.92 7.20 -32.91
CA LYS A 578 7.37 8.41 -33.65
C LYS A 578 6.27 9.08 -34.48
N ASP A 579 5.24 8.33 -34.86
CA ASP A 579 4.10 8.79 -35.67
C ASP A 579 2.92 9.20 -34.77
N GLY A 580 3.11 9.23 -33.45
CA GLY A 580 2.09 9.62 -32.48
C GLY A 580 1.09 8.52 -32.14
N ARG A 581 1.31 7.26 -32.54
CA ARG A 581 0.38 6.14 -32.34
C ARG A 581 0.74 5.28 -31.13
N LYS A 582 -0.28 4.87 -30.38
CA LYS A 582 -0.18 3.89 -29.28
C LYS A 582 -0.10 2.47 -29.83
N GLY A 583 -0.14 1.48 -28.94
CA GLY A 583 -0.18 0.07 -29.31
C GLY A 583 -1.30 -0.25 -30.30
N ILE A 584 -1.06 -1.22 -31.20
CA ILE A 584 -1.96 -1.53 -32.32
C ILE A 584 -3.40 -1.81 -31.86
N LEU A 585 -3.57 -2.55 -30.75
CA LEU A 585 -4.89 -2.88 -30.23
C LEU A 585 -5.57 -1.68 -29.55
N LEU A 586 -4.78 -0.77 -28.97
CA LEU A 586 -5.27 0.45 -28.33
C LEU A 586 -5.71 1.48 -29.37
N GLU A 587 -5.00 1.60 -30.49
CA GLU A 587 -5.46 2.41 -31.64
C GLU A 587 -6.70 1.80 -32.30
N LYS A 588 -6.87 0.47 -32.22
CA LYS A 588 -8.04 -0.22 -32.75
C LYS A 588 -9.28 -0.03 -31.86
N ALA A 589 -9.19 -0.35 -30.57
CA ALA A 589 -10.34 -0.49 -29.68
C ALA A 589 -10.23 0.33 -28.38
N GLY A 590 -9.05 0.88 -28.08
CA GLY A 590 -8.75 1.56 -26.84
C GLY A 590 -8.71 0.64 -25.63
N ILE A 591 -8.45 1.22 -24.46
CA ILE A 591 -8.61 0.55 -23.16
C ILE A 591 -9.14 1.54 -22.12
N GLU A 592 -9.88 1.02 -21.13
CA GLU A 592 -10.39 1.80 -20.03
C GLU A 592 -9.25 2.45 -19.20
N GLY A 593 -9.50 3.65 -18.65
CA GLY A 593 -8.51 4.40 -17.87
C GLY A 593 -7.45 5.15 -18.71
N ASP A 594 -7.43 4.97 -20.03
CA ASP A 594 -6.53 5.67 -20.94
C ASP A 594 -7.26 6.59 -21.93
N LEU A 595 -6.57 7.59 -22.48
CA LEU A 595 -7.11 8.47 -23.52
C LEU A 595 -7.57 7.71 -24.78
N SER A 596 -7.01 6.53 -25.06
CA SER A 596 -7.46 5.67 -26.16
C SER A 596 -8.88 5.12 -25.95
N ASN A 597 -9.43 5.12 -24.73
CA ASN A 597 -10.80 4.64 -24.47
C ASN A 597 -11.83 5.28 -25.40
N THR A 598 -11.70 6.59 -25.63
CA THR A 598 -12.62 7.37 -26.48
C THR A 598 -12.00 7.78 -27.81
N LYS A 599 -10.66 7.77 -27.93
CA LYS A 599 -9.92 8.12 -29.15
C LYS A 599 -9.28 6.88 -29.77
N ASN A 600 -10.05 6.14 -30.56
CA ASN A 600 -9.61 4.96 -31.31
C ASN A 600 -10.54 4.73 -32.52
N LEU A 601 -10.12 3.86 -33.44
CA LEU A 601 -10.84 3.59 -34.69
C LEU A 601 -12.27 3.09 -34.47
N LEU A 602 -12.49 2.17 -33.53
CA LEU A 602 -13.83 1.62 -33.27
C LEU A 602 -14.75 2.65 -32.58
N SER A 603 -14.22 3.48 -31.68
CA SER A 603 -14.99 4.58 -31.07
C SER A 603 -15.40 5.64 -32.09
N GLU A 604 -14.53 5.98 -33.06
CA GLU A 604 -14.88 6.87 -34.17
C GLU A 604 -15.99 6.28 -35.04
N GLN A 605 -15.92 4.99 -35.36
CA GLN A 605 -16.95 4.28 -36.12
C GLN A 605 -18.28 4.19 -35.36
N LEU A 606 -18.25 3.96 -34.04
CA LEU A 606 -19.43 4.03 -33.19
C LEU A 606 -20.08 5.41 -33.23
N GLY A 607 -19.27 6.48 -33.20
CA GLY A 607 -19.75 7.85 -33.36
C GLY A 607 -20.44 8.13 -34.70
N ASP A 608 -19.94 7.56 -35.82
CA ASP A 608 -20.64 7.64 -37.12
C ASP A 608 -21.99 6.93 -37.09
N TYR A 609 -22.04 5.73 -36.49
CA TYR A 609 -23.31 5.02 -36.32
C TYR A 609 -24.29 5.79 -35.45
N ASP A 610 -23.83 6.39 -34.35
CA ASP A 610 -24.65 7.24 -33.47
C ASP A 610 -25.25 8.42 -34.24
N LYS A 611 -24.43 9.12 -35.03
CA LYS A 611 -24.90 10.22 -35.88
C LYS A 611 -25.96 9.76 -36.88
N ARG A 612 -25.73 8.63 -37.56
CA ARG A 612 -26.68 8.07 -38.54
C ARG A 612 -27.97 7.61 -37.91
N ILE A 613 -27.90 7.07 -36.70
CA ILE A 613 -29.07 6.71 -35.87
C ILE A 613 -29.86 7.97 -35.53
N SER A 614 -29.20 9.03 -35.04
CA SER A 614 -29.85 10.32 -34.75
C SER A 614 -30.52 10.93 -35.98
N ASP A 615 -29.85 10.95 -37.12
CA ASP A 615 -30.40 11.47 -38.38
C ASP A 615 -31.62 10.65 -38.85
N MET A 616 -31.59 9.33 -38.66
CA MET A 616 -32.70 8.45 -39.00
C MET A 616 -33.89 8.66 -38.05
N ILE A 617 -33.64 8.78 -36.73
CA ILE A 617 -34.66 9.12 -35.75
C ILE A 617 -35.35 10.42 -36.13
N TYR A 618 -34.58 11.47 -36.44
CA TYR A 618 -35.14 12.76 -36.88
C TYR A 618 -36.03 12.63 -38.13
N LYS A 619 -35.60 11.87 -39.13
CA LYS A 619 -36.41 11.61 -40.34
C LYS A 619 -37.70 10.86 -40.01
N LEU A 620 -37.63 9.87 -39.13
CA LEU A 620 -38.79 9.09 -38.71
C LEU A 620 -39.77 9.92 -37.90
N THR A 621 -39.30 10.76 -36.98
CA THR A 621 -40.14 11.70 -36.24
C THR A 621 -40.89 12.65 -37.17
N ARG A 622 -40.21 13.24 -38.17
CA ARG A 622 -40.87 14.11 -39.16
C ARG A 622 -41.91 13.36 -40.01
N LYS A 623 -41.65 12.09 -40.31
CA LYS A 623 -42.57 11.25 -41.08
C LYS A 623 -43.80 10.88 -40.26
N GLU A 624 -43.61 10.52 -38.99
CA GLU A 624 -44.65 10.30 -38.01
C GLU A 624 -45.53 11.54 -37.82
N GLU A 625 -44.93 12.73 -37.62
CA GLU A 625 -45.66 14.01 -37.58
C GLU A 625 -46.45 14.27 -38.87
N SER A 626 -45.90 13.92 -40.04
CA SER A 626 -46.64 14.04 -41.31
C SER A 626 -47.83 13.10 -41.38
N TYR A 627 -47.73 11.88 -40.83
CA TYR A 627 -48.86 10.97 -40.75
C TYR A 627 -49.93 11.53 -39.81
N TYR A 628 -49.55 11.98 -38.60
CA TYR A 628 -50.48 12.63 -37.68
C TYR A 628 -51.18 13.84 -38.32
N LYS A 629 -50.46 14.72 -39.02
CA LYS A 629 -51.06 15.85 -39.75
C LYS A 629 -52.09 15.41 -40.79
N LYS A 630 -51.76 14.39 -41.60
CA LYS A 630 -52.69 13.84 -42.60
C LYS A 630 -53.93 13.24 -41.93
N PHE A 631 -53.78 12.54 -40.81
CA PHE A 631 -54.92 12.01 -40.06
C PHE A 631 -55.77 13.12 -39.44
N SER A 632 -55.18 14.17 -38.87
CA SER A 632 -55.93 15.33 -38.36
C SER A 632 -56.67 16.09 -39.47
N GLU A 633 -56.07 16.22 -40.67
CA GLU A 633 -56.73 16.80 -41.84
C GLU A 633 -57.90 15.93 -42.31
N LEU A 634 -57.73 14.60 -42.35
CA LEU A 634 -58.79 13.65 -42.68
C LEU A 634 -59.94 13.70 -41.65
N GLU A 635 -59.63 13.76 -40.36
CA GLU A 635 -60.64 13.95 -39.31
C GLU A 635 -61.41 15.25 -39.49
N THR A 636 -60.72 16.34 -39.85
CA THR A 636 -61.36 17.63 -40.14
C THR A 636 -62.28 17.56 -41.36
N ILE A 637 -61.84 16.90 -42.44
CA ILE A 637 -62.63 16.69 -43.66
C ILE A 637 -63.85 15.81 -43.36
N LEU A 638 -63.67 14.71 -42.64
CA LEU A 638 -64.75 13.81 -42.24
C LEU A 638 -65.75 14.52 -41.33
N ALA A 639 -65.29 15.36 -40.39
CA ALA A 639 -66.15 16.18 -39.56
C ALA A 639 -66.98 17.16 -40.42
N ARG A 640 -66.37 17.83 -41.41
CA ARG A 640 -67.08 18.70 -42.37
C ARG A 640 -68.06 17.93 -43.25
N MET A 641 -67.68 16.75 -43.75
CA MET A 641 -68.56 15.89 -44.54
C MET A 641 -69.75 15.40 -43.71
N ASN A 642 -69.53 15.04 -42.44
CA ASN A 642 -70.61 14.68 -41.53
C ASN A 642 -71.53 15.87 -41.27
N GLN A 643 -71.00 17.08 -41.07
CA GLN A 643 -71.80 18.31 -40.96
C GLN A 643 -72.60 18.60 -42.24
N GLN A 644 -71.99 18.44 -43.42
CA GLN A 644 -72.68 18.60 -44.71
C GLN A 644 -73.76 17.52 -44.92
N SER A 645 -73.50 16.27 -44.56
CA SER A 645 -74.48 15.19 -44.60
C SER A 645 -75.63 15.49 -43.65
N MET A 646 -75.37 15.92 -42.41
CA MET A 646 -76.40 16.31 -41.47
C MET A 646 -77.20 17.52 -41.96
N TRP A 647 -76.55 18.49 -42.62
CA TRP A 647 -77.21 19.62 -43.27
C TRP A 647 -78.10 19.18 -44.44
N LEU A 648 -77.62 18.28 -45.31
CA LEU A 648 -78.41 17.69 -46.40
C LEU A 648 -79.59 16.88 -45.86
N THR A 649 -79.38 16.02 -44.87
CA THR A 649 -80.45 15.26 -44.22
C THR A 649 -81.48 16.18 -43.55
N SER A 650 -81.05 17.30 -42.97
CA SER A 650 -81.94 18.33 -42.42
C SER A 650 -82.73 19.09 -43.51
N MET A 651 -82.12 19.35 -44.69
CA MET A 651 -82.83 19.90 -45.85
C MET A 651 -83.86 18.93 -46.44
N PHE A 652 -83.53 17.63 -46.52
CA PHE A 652 -84.46 16.61 -46.99
C PHE A 652 -85.62 16.35 -46.00
N ASN A 653 -85.40 16.55 -44.69
CA ASN A 653 -86.46 16.38 -43.68
C ASN A 653 -87.38 17.61 -43.50
N ASN A 654 -86.95 18.82 -43.87
CA ASN A 654 -87.79 20.03 -43.77
C ASN A 654 -88.52 20.39 -45.08
N GLY A 655 -88.49 19.50 -46.08
CA GLY A 655 -89.13 19.68 -47.40
C GLY A 655 -90.38 18.81 -47.63
N SER A 656 -91.11 18.43 -46.59
CA SER A 656 -92.40 17.70 -46.68
C SER A 656 -93.53 18.46 -46.01
#